data_AF-A0A633DKL7-F1
#
_entry.id   AF-A0A633DKL7-F1
#
_cell.length_a   1.000
_cell.length_b   1.000
_cell.length_c   1.000
_cell.angle_alpha   90.00
_cell.angle_beta   90.00
_cell.angle_gamma   90.00
#
_symmetry.space_group_name_H-M   'P 1'
#
loop_
_entity.id
_entity.type
_entity.pdbx_description
1 polymer ?
#
loop_
_entity_poly.entity_id
_entity_poly.type
_entity_poly.pdbx_seq_one_letter_code
_entity_poly.pdbx_strand_id
1 'polypeptide(L)'
;MKSNISAEIVKRLIRDYKFKEQKGYLRCGVCPECGRKELFTSIENPYVVRCGRENKCGASLITKELYRDLFDSWSDRYISTKSEPYAAADAYLRECRNIDTGKLKGCFTQERYTSKNGEQSATVRFTLVDGVWWERIIDRPERFDRKANFGGSYKGLWWVYPGLDLSRVKELWITEGIFNAISLNQNGIAAVSAMSCVNYPDKALQELAAACGKKPRPEIVWALDNGRAGEGYARKHAERAAKEGWKTGAALPSANGGKRDWNDLHIAGKLQEWDIKKYRYNGALLLAKSATSKALIMHQHTGRTEFHFSHENRLYWFKLDFDRYAKAMNRIESDSKRKNTSEEDLKMEAIRESGAIKDIANCLPVPLYFMRSDMTDDSYYYFEVRSPDNALPVKGEFTAAQISSASEFKKRLLHVHKGGMFTGNTAQLDAILKNALPNIKEVKTQNFIGYNKEWGAWVFNKLAVCGGKFYEINKEDYFEVDGMNIKTLSHSPEINISTDENLYNPAWVDDVWSAFGVNGYIILAFWMGALFAEQLRQKYKSYPFLEVVGEPGTGKTTLIDLMWRLCGRENYEGFDPSKATLAARSRNFSQVSNLPVVLIEGDRIQDTQKQRGFDFDELKPLYNGTGLRATGLKTNNNDTNEPPFKGAIVIAQNATVTASDAVTERIVHVMTDKRNQNAVTREAAERLERMPADQVSGFLLRVTCREAEIMDAFDELYENARRQLESRPDVKHIRIAKNHAQMIALVSLLPLVVDVPEERIAQTCDRLAEMAAERVRLLRDDSPIVAEFWEKFDYLDSLERFGVNHYGRGNNKGLIAVSFPHLESVGARHNVRLNITRELIDAVRAGKVRKCISGKIDTVRSAISREENKGRGGVQDKAPETVKCWIFQADSTKPGE
;
A
#
# COMPACT_ATOMS: atom_id res chain seq x y z
N MET A 1 39.71 24.80 6.17
CA MET A 1 39.58 24.26 7.55
C MET A 1 39.16 22.80 7.42
N LYS A 2 39.93 21.86 7.98
CA LYS A 2 39.54 20.44 8.04
C LYS A 2 38.24 20.37 8.88
N SER A 3 37.11 20.10 8.24
CA SER A 3 35.82 19.90 8.91
C SER A 3 35.88 18.57 9.66
N ASN A 4 36.21 18.60 10.95
CA ASN A 4 36.21 17.41 11.81
C ASN A 4 34.77 16.91 11.98
N ILE A 5 34.46 15.69 11.49
CA ILE A 5 33.14 15.07 11.60
C ILE A 5 32.67 15.00 13.05
N SER A 6 33.56 14.75 14.01
CA SER A 6 33.22 14.71 15.44
C SER A 6 32.61 16.02 15.93
N ALA A 7 33.17 17.16 15.52
CA ALA A 7 32.65 18.48 15.90
C ALA A 7 31.25 18.74 15.33
N GLU A 8 30.99 18.31 14.09
CA GLU A 8 29.68 18.46 13.45
C GLU A 8 28.63 17.52 14.07
N ILE A 9 29.02 16.28 14.42
CA ILE A 9 28.17 15.36 15.19
C ILE A 9 27.80 15.99 16.52
N VAL A 10 28.77 16.50 17.29
CA VAL A 10 28.54 17.15 18.59
C VAL A 10 27.55 18.30 18.44
N LYS A 11 27.76 19.17 17.45
CA LYS A 11 26.88 20.32 17.17
C LYS A 11 25.44 19.88 16.87
N ARG A 12 25.26 18.86 16.03
CA ARG A 12 23.92 18.34 15.68
C ARG A 12 23.27 17.63 16.85
N LEU A 13 24.02 16.83 17.62
CA LEU A 13 23.51 16.19 18.83
C LEU A 13 22.97 17.24 19.81
N ILE A 14 23.74 18.30 20.09
CA ILE A 14 23.30 19.42 20.95
C ILE A 14 21.99 20.02 20.45
N ARG A 15 21.85 20.28 19.15
CA ARG A 15 20.64 20.86 18.55
C ARG A 15 19.43 19.91 18.62
N ASP A 16 19.59 18.69 18.12
CA ASP A 16 18.48 17.77 17.85
C ASP A 16 17.99 17.09 19.13
N TYR A 17 18.91 16.78 20.05
CA TYR A 17 18.61 16.06 21.29
C TYR A 17 18.77 16.94 22.54
N LYS A 18 19.04 18.24 22.39
CA LYS A 18 19.11 19.22 23.48
C LYS A 18 20.17 18.87 24.55
N PHE A 19 21.32 18.33 24.12
CA PHE A 19 22.43 18.03 25.02
C PHE A 19 23.05 19.27 25.64
N LYS A 20 23.72 19.06 26.78
CA LYS A 20 24.58 20.05 27.43
C LYS A 20 26.00 19.49 27.56
N GLU A 21 26.99 20.32 27.27
CA GLU A 21 28.40 19.97 27.48
C GLU A 21 28.75 20.01 28.98
N GLN A 22 29.32 18.93 29.49
CA GLN A 22 29.75 18.78 30.87
C GLN A 22 30.98 17.86 30.97
N LYS A 23 32.12 18.41 31.41
CA LYS A 23 33.35 17.65 31.73
C LYS A 23 33.79 16.68 30.62
N GLY A 24 33.85 17.15 29.36
CA GLY A 24 34.26 16.31 28.22
C GLY A 24 33.18 15.36 27.68
N TYR A 25 31.95 15.44 28.19
CA TYR A 25 30.80 14.66 27.72
C TYR A 25 29.64 15.57 27.30
N LEU A 26 28.85 15.11 26.34
CA LEU A 26 27.48 15.57 26.15
C LEU A 26 26.59 14.81 27.12
N ARG A 27 25.82 15.51 27.94
CA ARG A 27 24.89 14.94 28.94
C ARG A 27 23.52 15.60 28.87
N CYS A 28 22.55 14.98 29.56
CA CYS A 28 21.17 15.46 29.70
C CYS A 28 20.39 15.59 28.37
N GLY A 29 20.79 14.85 27.33
CA GLY A 29 20.06 14.83 26.06
C GLY A 29 18.72 14.08 26.20
N VAL A 30 17.71 14.49 25.43
CA VAL A 30 16.37 13.88 25.41
C VAL A 30 16.42 12.58 24.62
N CYS A 31 16.13 11.46 25.27
CA CYS A 31 16.10 10.15 24.62
C CYS A 31 14.87 10.04 23.69
N PRO A 32 15.03 9.70 22.40
CA PRO A 32 13.90 9.56 21.48
C PRO A 32 13.01 8.35 21.83
N GLU A 33 13.56 7.32 22.47
CA GLU A 33 12.79 6.12 22.84
C GLU A 33 11.96 6.31 24.11
N CYS A 34 12.47 7.05 25.11
CA CYS A 34 11.78 7.16 26.41
C CYS A 34 11.41 8.59 26.84
N GLY A 35 11.75 9.60 26.03
CA GLY A 35 11.46 11.02 26.29
C GLY A 35 12.20 11.65 27.47
N ARG A 36 13.06 10.92 28.19
CA ARG A 36 13.79 11.43 29.37
C ARG A 36 15.14 12.04 29.02
N LYS A 37 15.56 13.07 29.78
CA LYS A 37 16.81 13.83 29.61
C LYS A 37 18.04 13.10 30.18
N GLU A 38 18.28 11.90 29.71
CA GLU A 38 19.28 10.98 30.28
C GLU A 38 20.26 10.46 29.22
N LEU A 39 20.21 10.97 27.98
CA LEU A 39 21.24 10.62 27.01
C LEU A 39 22.60 11.20 27.42
N PHE A 40 23.65 10.46 27.10
CA PHE A 40 25.03 10.90 27.20
C PHE A 40 25.91 10.33 26.07
N THR A 41 26.97 11.05 25.72
CA THR A 41 28.06 10.59 24.84
C THR A 41 29.36 11.35 25.13
N SER A 42 30.51 10.82 24.73
CA SER A 42 31.80 11.53 24.83
C SER A 42 31.89 12.62 23.76
N ILE A 43 32.47 13.77 24.10
CA ILE A 43 32.75 14.82 23.09
C ILE A 43 33.91 14.39 22.19
N GLU A 44 34.90 13.68 22.73
CA GLU A 44 36.06 13.22 21.95
C GLU A 44 35.68 12.11 20.97
N ASN A 45 34.78 11.21 21.39
CA ASN A 45 34.33 10.07 20.59
C ASN A 45 32.79 10.01 20.58
N PRO A 46 32.11 10.92 19.86
CA PRO A 46 30.66 11.08 19.92
C PRO A 46 29.91 10.04 19.07
N TYR A 47 30.54 8.92 18.71
CA TYR A 47 30.00 8.00 17.71
C TYR A 47 28.81 7.17 18.22
N VAL A 48 28.69 6.99 19.53
CA VAL A 48 27.60 6.26 20.19
C VAL A 48 26.96 7.11 21.27
N VAL A 49 25.63 7.22 21.23
CA VAL A 49 24.83 7.95 22.21
C VAL A 49 24.04 6.96 23.05
N ARG A 50 24.18 7.01 24.37
CA ARG A 50 23.56 6.05 25.29
C ARG A 50 22.58 6.71 26.23
N CYS A 51 21.50 6.03 26.58
CA CYS A 51 20.59 6.44 27.65
C CYS A 51 21.08 5.91 29.00
N GLY A 52 21.37 6.80 29.95
CA GLY A 52 21.86 6.47 31.29
C GLY A 52 20.86 5.69 32.17
N ARG A 53 19.61 5.54 31.72
CA ARG A 53 18.61 4.69 32.38
C ARG A 53 18.80 3.23 31.97
N GLU A 54 19.97 2.63 32.23
CA GLU A 54 20.32 1.28 31.77
C GLU A 54 19.27 0.22 32.17
N ASN A 55 18.74 0.29 33.40
CA ASN A 55 17.72 -0.65 33.90
C ASN A 55 16.28 -0.37 33.43
N LYS A 56 16.03 0.71 32.67
CA LYS A 56 14.67 1.07 32.21
C LYS A 56 14.55 1.28 30.71
N CYS A 57 15.52 1.96 30.09
CA CYS A 57 15.54 2.24 28.66
C CYS A 57 16.79 1.65 28.03
N GLY A 58 17.98 2.05 28.48
CA GLY A 58 19.24 1.49 27.97
C GLY A 58 19.49 1.68 26.46
N ALA A 59 18.72 2.56 25.79
CA ALA A 59 18.87 2.85 24.37
C ALA A 59 20.31 3.19 24.00
N SER A 60 20.77 2.67 22.87
CA SER A 60 22.12 2.90 22.33
C SER A 60 22.01 3.24 20.85
N LEU A 61 22.13 4.52 20.53
CA LEU A 61 21.99 5.09 19.19
C LEU A 61 23.37 5.25 18.55
N ILE A 62 23.52 4.83 17.30
CA ILE A 62 24.76 5.00 16.54
C ILE A 62 24.63 6.27 15.71
N THR A 63 25.54 7.23 15.89
CA THR A 63 25.43 8.56 15.21
C THR A 63 25.49 8.49 13.69
N LYS A 64 26.16 7.49 13.14
CA LYS A 64 26.12 7.18 11.70
C LYS A 64 24.70 6.90 11.20
N GLU A 65 23.86 6.27 12.02
CA GLU A 65 22.46 6.01 11.67
C GLU A 65 21.62 7.28 11.79
N LEU A 66 21.93 8.14 12.77
CA LEU A 66 21.24 9.42 13.00
C LEU A 66 21.56 10.47 11.93
N TYR A 67 22.81 10.51 11.46
CA TYR A 67 23.34 11.56 10.58
C TYR A 67 24.10 10.97 9.40
N ARG A 68 23.42 10.16 8.58
CA ARG A 68 24.04 9.44 7.45
C ARG A 68 24.80 10.36 6.50
N ASP A 69 24.26 11.55 6.25
CA ASP A 69 24.84 12.57 5.37
C ASP A 69 26.26 13.02 5.75
N LEU A 70 26.65 12.86 7.02
CA LEU A 70 28.00 13.17 7.48
C LEU A 70 29.04 12.11 7.05
N PHE A 71 28.60 10.89 6.74
CA PHE A 71 29.47 9.73 6.49
C PHE A 71 29.51 9.30 5.00
N ASP A 72 28.90 10.08 4.11
CA ASP A 72 28.71 9.70 2.71
C ASP A 72 29.82 10.20 1.76
N SER A 73 30.66 11.17 2.16
CA SER A 73 31.77 11.64 1.31
C SER A 73 33.03 11.95 2.11
N TRP A 74 34.06 11.13 1.93
CA TRP A 74 35.34 11.16 2.64
C TRP A 74 36.41 11.89 1.84
N SER A 75 36.52 11.62 0.54
CA SER A 75 37.54 12.25 -0.32
C SER A 75 37.34 13.76 -0.48
N ASP A 76 36.10 14.25 -0.41
CA ASP A 76 35.79 15.69 -0.38
C ASP A 76 36.31 16.39 0.88
N ARG A 77 36.35 15.66 2.01
CA ARG A 77 36.68 16.20 3.34
C ARG A 77 38.15 16.00 3.71
N TYR A 78 38.72 14.87 3.31
CA TYR A 78 40.06 14.41 3.66
C TYR A 78 40.93 14.33 2.40
N ILE A 79 41.43 15.50 1.98
CA ILE A 79 42.24 15.62 0.77
C ILE A 79 43.61 14.98 0.98
N SER A 80 43.96 14.01 0.14
CA SER A 80 45.28 13.37 0.13
C SER A 80 46.40 14.37 -0.20
N THR A 81 47.49 14.31 0.55
CA THR A 81 48.69 15.13 0.34
C THR A 81 49.92 14.24 0.17
N LYS A 82 51.08 14.81 -0.23
CA LYS A 82 52.32 14.03 -0.31
C LYS A 82 52.73 13.40 1.03
N SER A 83 52.45 14.09 2.15
CA SER A 83 52.74 13.60 3.51
C SER A 83 51.64 12.70 4.08
N GLU A 84 50.40 12.84 3.62
CA GLU A 84 49.24 12.04 4.01
C GLU A 84 48.54 11.47 2.74
N PRO A 85 49.17 10.52 2.01
CA PRO A 85 48.64 10.06 0.72
C PRO A 85 47.31 9.30 0.85
N TYR A 86 47.03 8.73 2.02
CA TYR A 86 45.84 7.90 2.28
C TYR A 86 44.83 8.56 3.23
N ALA A 87 44.76 9.90 3.23
CA ALA A 87 43.99 10.67 4.20
C ALA A 87 42.50 10.28 4.30
N ALA A 88 41.82 10.05 3.16
CA ALA A 88 40.41 9.67 3.16
C ALA A 88 40.19 8.23 3.62
N ALA A 89 41.04 7.29 3.19
CA ALA A 89 40.98 5.90 3.65
C ALA A 89 41.23 5.79 5.16
N ASP A 90 42.24 6.50 5.66
CA ASP A 90 42.59 6.54 7.07
C ASP A 90 41.48 7.18 7.92
N ALA A 91 40.90 8.30 7.48
CA ALA A 91 39.76 8.92 8.14
C ALA A 91 38.52 8.03 8.13
N TYR A 92 38.23 7.34 7.01
CA TYR A 92 37.14 6.38 6.93
C TYR A 92 37.30 5.24 7.96
N LEU A 93 38.49 4.67 8.10
CA LEU A 93 38.75 3.63 9.10
C LEU A 93 38.58 4.15 10.53
N ARG A 94 39.17 5.31 10.85
CA ARG A 94 39.11 5.86 12.20
C ARG A 94 37.72 6.35 12.59
N GLU A 95 37.06 7.12 11.73
CA GLU A 95 35.85 7.86 12.08
C GLU A 95 34.56 7.13 11.69
N CYS A 96 34.55 6.35 10.61
CA CYS A 96 33.37 5.54 10.24
C CYS A 96 33.36 4.18 10.94
N ARG A 97 34.54 3.56 11.10
CA ARG A 97 34.67 2.17 11.55
C ARG A 97 35.21 2.04 12.97
N ASN A 98 35.60 3.16 13.60
CA ASN A 98 36.24 3.21 14.91
C ASN A 98 37.51 2.34 15.01
N ILE A 99 38.21 2.15 13.89
CA ILE A 99 39.40 1.30 13.81
C ILE A 99 40.64 2.14 14.09
N ASP A 100 41.47 1.71 15.05
CA ASP A 100 42.79 2.31 15.27
C ASP A 100 43.73 1.95 14.10
N THR A 101 44.12 2.95 13.31
CA THR A 101 44.99 2.75 12.14
C THR A 101 46.47 2.71 12.50
N GLY A 102 46.87 2.99 13.74
CA GLY A 102 48.27 3.05 14.15
C GLY A 102 49.04 1.75 13.84
N LYS A 103 48.47 0.60 14.20
CA LYS A 103 49.04 -0.73 13.90
C LYS A 103 48.78 -1.23 12.48
N LEU A 104 47.94 -0.54 11.72
CA LEU A 104 47.59 -0.87 10.33
C LEU A 104 48.38 -0.03 9.31
N LYS A 105 49.28 0.84 9.78
CA LYS A 105 50.06 1.72 8.92
C LYS A 105 50.90 0.90 7.93
N GLY A 106 50.69 1.15 6.63
CA GLY A 106 51.33 0.40 5.55
C GLY A 106 50.59 -0.88 5.11
N CYS A 107 49.50 -1.25 5.79
CA CYS A 107 48.72 -2.45 5.47
C CYS A 107 47.48 -2.17 4.62
N PHE A 108 47.15 -0.88 4.42
CA PHE A 108 46.12 -0.42 3.51
C PHE A 108 46.61 0.73 2.64
N THR A 109 45.97 0.91 1.50
CA THR A 109 46.19 2.01 0.56
C THR A 109 44.88 2.72 0.27
N GLN A 110 44.97 3.96 -0.21
CA GLN A 110 43.84 4.68 -0.79
C GLN A 110 43.93 4.62 -2.30
N GLU A 111 42.91 4.09 -2.95
CA GLU A 111 42.89 3.82 -4.38
C GLU A 111 41.66 4.46 -5.02
N ARG A 112 41.48 4.28 -6.33
CA ARG A 112 40.39 4.87 -7.09
C ARG A 112 39.62 3.79 -7.84
N TYR A 113 38.34 3.67 -7.56
CA TYR A 113 37.42 2.79 -8.29
C TYR A 113 36.69 3.59 -9.36
N THR A 114 36.58 3.03 -10.57
CA THR A 114 35.82 3.60 -11.68
C THR A 114 34.74 2.61 -12.12
N SER A 115 33.49 3.06 -12.16
CA SER A 115 32.36 2.23 -12.62
C SER A 115 32.34 2.10 -14.15
N LYS A 116 31.52 1.18 -14.66
CA LYS A 116 31.28 1.03 -16.12
C LYS A 116 30.74 2.30 -16.77
N ASN A 117 30.00 3.11 -16.00
CA ASN A 117 29.39 4.35 -16.48
C ASN A 117 30.34 5.56 -16.32
N GLY A 118 31.60 5.32 -15.93
CA GLY A 118 32.61 6.36 -15.74
C GLY A 118 32.58 7.04 -14.37
N GLU A 119 31.73 6.60 -13.43
CA GLU A 119 31.63 7.23 -12.11
C GLU A 119 32.82 6.91 -11.19
N GLN A 120 33.25 7.96 -10.49
CA GLN A 120 34.40 8.11 -9.62
C GLN A 120 34.18 7.78 -8.13
N SER A 121 35.00 6.96 -7.45
CA SER A 121 35.04 6.99 -5.97
C SER A 121 36.42 6.60 -5.42
N ALA A 122 36.80 7.19 -4.28
CA ALA A 122 37.95 6.72 -3.53
C ALA A 122 37.64 5.36 -2.89
N THR A 123 38.67 4.56 -2.65
CA THR A 123 38.57 3.29 -1.96
C THR A 123 39.62 3.12 -0.88
N VAL A 124 39.34 2.28 0.10
CA VAL A 124 40.37 1.71 1.00
C VAL A 124 40.65 0.28 0.55
N ARG A 125 41.92 -0.02 0.21
CA ARG A 125 42.35 -1.33 -0.30
C ARG A 125 43.27 -2.03 0.68
N PHE A 126 43.02 -3.32 0.89
CA PHE A 126 43.86 -4.25 1.64
C PHE A 126 44.35 -5.37 0.73
N THR A 127 45.64 -5.68 0.81
CA THR A 127 46.24 -6.83 0.11
C THR A 127 46.08 -8.10 0.96
N LEU A 128 45.67 -9.20 0.34
CA LEU A 128 45.59 -10.51 0.99
C LEU A 128 46.90 -11.26 0.83
N VAL A 129 47.31 -11.44 -0.44
CA VAL A 129 48.58 -12.02 -0.89
C VAL A 129 48.99 -11.29 -2.16
N ASP A 130 50.21 -11.52 -2.65
CA ASP A 130 50.69 -10.86 -3.87
C ASP A 130 49.73 -11.08 -5.05
N GLY A 131 49.29 -9.98 -5.65
CA GLY A 131 48.33 -9.98 -6.77
C GLY A 131 46.87 -10.18 -6.38
N VAL A 132 46.54 -10.41 -5.11
CA VAL A 132 45.16 -10.56 -4.61
C VAL A 132 44.85 -9.50 -3.56
N TRP A 133 43.81 -8.70 -3.82
CA TRP A 133 43.43 -7.60 -2.95
C TRP A 133 41.92 -7.42 -2.89
N TRP A 134 41.48 -6.71 -1.85
CA TRP A 134 40.11 -6.30 -1.65
C TRP A 134 40.06 -4.80 -1.40
N GLU A 135 39.10 -4.11 -2.01
CA GLU A 135 38.90 -2.69 -1.78
C GLU A 135 37.44 -2.35 -1.49
N ARG A 136 37.23 -1.38 -0.60
CA ARG A 136 35.92 -0.86 -0.22
C ARG A 136 35.72 0.53 -0.81
N ILE A 137 34.59 0.75 -1.47
CA ILE A 137 34.15 2.08 -1.92
C ILE A 137 33.73 2.90 -0.71
N ILE A 138 34.33 4.08 -0.54
CA ILE A 138 34.11 4.92 0.64
C ILE A 138 33.26 6.16 0.36
N ASP A 139 33.19 6.68 -0.86
CA ASP A 139 32.37 7.85 -1.19
C ASP A 139 31.09 7.47 -1.93
N ARG A 140 29.94 7.80 -1.34
CA ARG A 140 28.58 7.62 -1.87
C ARG A 140 28.39 6.25 -2.54
N PRO A 141 28.64 5.15 -1.78
CA PRO A 141 28.69 3.80 -2.33
C PRO A 141 27.35 3.32 -2.93
N GLU A 142 26.23 3.94 -2.55
CA GLU A 142 24.88 3.67 -3.07
C GLU A 142 24.71 4.01 -4.55
N ARG A 143 25.60 4.82 -5.14
CA ARG A 143 25.61 5.10 -6.59
C ARG A 143 26.15 3.94 -7.43
N PHE A 144 26.77 2.95 -6.79
CA PHE A 144 27.42 1.84 -7.48
C PHE A 144 26.63 0.54 -7.33
N ASP A 145 26.77 -0.34 -8.32
CA ASP A 145 26.19 -1.70 -8.33
C ASP A 145 26.73 -2.61 -7.22
N ARG A 146 27.85 -2.20 -6.60
CA ARG A 146 28.57 -2.95 -5.57
C ARG A 146 29.15 -2.00 -4.54
N LYS A 147 29.38 -2.52 -3.34
CA LYS A 147 30.02 -1.76 -2.23
C LYS A 147 31.50 -2.04 -2.07
N ALA A 148 31.99 -3.13 -2.67
CA ALA A 148 33.38 -3.55 -2.59
C ALA A 148 33.80 -4.23 -3.90
N ASN A 149 35.10 -4.30 -4.15
CA ASN A 149 35.69 -4.86 -5.35
C ASN A 149 36.91 -5.72 -5.00
N PHE A 150 37.24 -6.68 -5.85
CA PHE A 150 38.36 -7.60 -5.67
C PHE A 150 39.26 -7.60 -6.91
N GLY A 151 40.56 -7.65 -6.69
CA GLY A 151 41.54 -8.02 -7.71
C GLY A 151 42.09 -9.41 -7.42
N GLY A 152 42.15 -10.26 -8.44
CA GLY A 152 42.57 -11.66 -8.29
C GLY A 152 41.53 -12.56 -7.62
N SER A 153 41.87 -13.85 -7.48
CA SER A 153 40.98 -14.85 -6.86
C SER A 153 41.36 -15.09 -5.40
N TYR A 154 40.44 -14.78 -4.48
CA TYR A 154 40.61 -15.02 -3.04
C TYR A 154 40.17 -16.43 -2.59
N LYS A 155 39.74 -17.29 -3.52
CA LYS A 155 39.20 -18.62 -3.21
C LYS A 155 40.23 -19.48 -2.45
N GLY A 156 39.84 -19.97 -1.28
CA GLY A 156 40.69 -20.77 -0.40
C GLY A 156 41.65 -19.96 0.47
N LEU A 157 41.66 -18.63 0.33
CA LEU A 157 42.53 -17.72 1.09
C LEU A 157 41.76 -16.99 2.19
N TRP A 158 42.50 -16.33 3.08
CA TRP A 158 42.00 -15.36 4.04
C TRP A 158 42.89 -14.12 4.09
N TRP A 159 42.39 -13.03 4.69
CA TRP A 159 43.20 -11.89 5.10
C TRP A 159 43.64 -12.06 6.56
N VAL A 160 44.93 -11.79 6.83
CA VAL A 160 45.53 -11.90 8.16
C VAL A 160 45.83 -10.52 8.74
N TYR A 161 45.49 -10.31 10.01
CA TYR A 161 45.80 -9.08 10.71
C TYR A 161 47.32 -8.87 10.84
N PRO A 162 47.85 -7.65 10.56
CA PRO A 162 49.28 -7.39 10.60
C PRO A 162 49.93 -7.74 11.94
N GLY A 163 51.03 -8.49 11.89
CA GLY A 163 51.79 -8.91 13.07
C GLY A 163 51.19 -10.09 13.86
N LEU A 164 50.11 -10.72 13.38
CA LEU A 164 49.51 -11.89 14.02
C LEU A 164 50.20 -13.19 13.59
N ASP A 165 50.87 -13.87 14.53
CA ASP A 165 51.40 -15.23 14.31
C ASP A 165 50.34 -16.29 14.64
N LEU A 166 49.68 -16.79 13.59
CA LEU A 166 48.61 -17.79 13.68
C LEU A 166 49.08 -19.14 14.26
N SER A 167 50.37 -19.47 14.21
CA SER A 167 50.88 -20.75 14.72
C SER A 167 50.98 -20.80 16.25
N ARG A 168 50.84 -19.64 16.92
CA ARG A 168 50.99 -19.49 18.38
C ARG A 168 49.68 -19.21 19.11
N VAL A 169 48.59 -18.98 18.37
CA VAL A 169 47.29 -18.70 18.99
C VAL A 169 46.64 -20.00 19.46
N LYS A 170 45.89 -19.95 20.56
CA LYS A 170 45.10 -21.09 21.04
C LYS A 170 43.79 -21.26 20.26
N GLU A 171 43.24 -20.15 19.80
CA GLU A 171 41.97 -20.07 19.10
C GLU A 171 42.10 -19.07 17.96
N LEU A 172 41.48 -19.36 16.83
CA LEU A 172 41.47 -18.51 15.65
C LEU A 172 40.03 -18.30 15.19
N TRP A 173 39.59 -17.04 15.18
CA TRP A 173 38.26 -16.66 14.74
C TRP A 173 38.25 -16.34 13.24
N ILE A 174 37.33 -16.93 12.49
CA ILE A 174 37.20 -16.69 11.05
C ILE A 174 35.92 -15.89 10.80
N THR A 175 36.09 -14.67 10.28
CA THR A 175 35.00 -13.73 9.99
C THR A 175 34.75 -13.57 8.50
N GLU A 176 33.61 -12.98 8.14
CA GLU A 176 33.29 -12.66 6.74
C GLU A 176 34.11 -11.46 6.22
N GLY A 177 34.03 -10.28 6.85
CA GLY A 177 34.69 -9.06 6.37
C GLY A 177 35.99 -8.69 7.07
N ILE A 178 36.88 -7.98 6.37
CA ILE A 178 38.18 -7.50 6.93
C ILE A 178 37.96 -6.59 8.15
N PHE A 179 36.96 -5.70 8.11
CA PHE A 179 36.68 -4.82 9.25
C PHE A 179 36.23 -5.59 10.50
N ASN A 180 35.55 -6.74 10.33
CA ASN A 180 35.18 -7.62 11.45
C ASN A 180 36.43 -8.26 12.06
N ALA A 181 37.33 -8.80 11.22
CA ALA A 181 38.61 -9.35 11.68
C ALA A 181 39.47 -8.30 12.42
N ILE A 182 39.61 -7.09 11.86
CA ILE A 182 40.33 -5.99 12.51
C ILE A 182 39.72 -5.66 13.87
N SER A 183 38.40 -5.51 13.92
CA SER A 183 37.66 -5.18 15.14
C SER A 183 37.90 -6.20 16.26
N LEU A 184 37.86 -7.50 15.94
CA LEU A 184 38.16 -8.56 16.89
C LEU A 184 39.62 -8.52 17.38
N ASN A 185 40.58 -8.34 16.47
CA ASN A 185 42.01 -8.28 16.83
C ASN A 185 42.32 -7.08 17.74
N GLN A 186 41.71 -5.91 17.49
CA GLN A 186 41.85 -4.74 18.35
C GLN A 186 41.22 -4.93 19.74
N ASN A 187 40.38 -5.96 19.91
CA ASN A 187 39.80 -6.38 21.20
C ASN A 187 40.47 -7.66 21.72
N GLY A 188 41.68 -7.99 21.27
CA GLY A 188 42.47 -9.10 21.78
C GLY A 188 42.04 -10.49 21.31
N ILE A 189 41.17 -10.57 20.30
CA ILE A 189 40.69 -11.84 19.73
C ILE A 189 41.37 -12.06 18.39
N ALA A 190 42.24 -13.07 18.33
CA ALA A 190 42.94 -13.43 17.10
C ALA A 190 41.95 -13.83 16.01
N ALA A 191 41.87 -13.03 14.95
CA ALA A 191 40.90 -13.22 13.88
C ALA A 191 41.47 -12.99 12.48
N VAL A 192 40.89 -13.70 11.51
CA VAL A 192 41.14 -13.57 10.06
C VAL A 192 39.83 -13.33 9.33
N SER A 193 39.90 -12.83 8.10
CA SER A 193 38.72 -12.66 7.24
C SER A 193 38.77 -13.61 6.06
N ALA A 194 37.75 -14.45 5.91
CA ALA A 194 37.56 -15.30 4.74
C ALA A 194 36.98 -14.55 3.53
N MET A 195 36.81 -13.22 3.63
CA MET A 195 36.26 -12.29 2.63
C MET A 195 34.78 -12.44 2.28
N SER A 196 34.21 -13.63 2.50
CA SER A 196 32.81 -13.95 2.25
C SER A 196 32.42 -15.16 3.10
N CYS A 197 31.17 -15.23 3.55
CA CYS A 197 30.65 -16.41 4.24
C CYS A 197 30.76 -17.71 3.42
N VAL A 198 30.73 -17.64 2.09
CA VAL A 198 30.76 -18.84 1.23
C VAL A 198 32.16 -19.41 1.03
N ASN A 199 33.21 -18.61 1.26
CA ASN A 199 34.59 -19.01 1.01
C ASN A 199 35.12 -19.83 2.19
N TYR A 200 35.37 -21.12 1.95
CA TYR A 200 36.11 -21.95 2.89
C TYR A 200 37.62 -21.79 2.63
N PRO A 201 38.42 -21.28 3.57
CA PRO A 201 39.83 -20.98 3.40
C PRO A 201 40.71 -22.25 3.50
N ASP A 202 40.47 -23.26 2.64
CA ASP A 202 41.16 -24.55 2.68
C ASP A 202 42.68 -24.42 2.51
N LYS A 203 43.14 -23.65 1.53
CA LYS A 203 44.58 -23.44 1.29
C LYS A 203 45.25 -22.83 2.52
N ALA A 204 44.65 -21.77 3.06
CA ALA A 204 45.20 -21.07 4.21
C ALA A 204 45.16 -21.93 5.50
N LEU A 205 44.12 -22.76 5.68
CA LEU A 205 44.08 -23.76 6.76
C LEU A 205 45.16 -24.82 6.59
N GLN A 206 45.41 -25.31 5.36
CA GLN A 206 46.50 -26.27 5.09
C GLN A 206 47.87 -25.68 5.41
N GLU A 207 48.12 -24.44 5.01
CA GLU A 207 49.35 -23.70 5.32
C GLU A 207 49.52 -23.52 6.84
N LEU A 208 48.44 -23.17 7.55
CA LEU A 208 48.47 -23.07 9.01
C LEU A 208 48.76 -24.41 9.68
N ALA A 209 48.13 -25.49 9.22
CA ALA A 209 48.38 -26.84 9.73
C ALA A 209 49.85 -27.25 9.53
N ALA A 210 50.44 -26.91 8.38
CA ALA A 210 51.85 -27.13 8.10
C ALA A 210 52.75 -26.28 9.03
N ALA A 211 52.42 -25.01 9.25
CA ALA A 211 53.15 -24.10 10.12
C ALA A 211 53.11 -24.53 11.62
N CYS A 212 51.99 -25.10 12.08
CA CYS A 212 51.89 -25.69 13.41
C CYS A 212 52.77 -26.95 13.57
N GLY A 213 52.93 -27.75 12.50
CA GLY A 213 53.69 -29.00 12.52
C GLY A 213 53.16 -29.97 13.58
N LYS A 214 54.02 -30.33 14.56
CA LYS A 214 53.65 -31.20 15.70
C LYS A 214 53.00 -30.45 16.87
N LYS A 215 52.95 -29.11 16.85
CA LYS A 215 52.32 -28.33 17.93
C LYS A 215 50.79 -28.50 17.86
N PRO A 216 50.08 -28.36 18.99
CA PRO A 216 48.62 -28.33 18.98
C PRO A 216 48.11 -27.25 18.03
N ARG A 217 47.19 -27.63 17.15
CA ARG A 217 46.51 -26.70 16.24
C ARG A 217 45.54 -25.79 17.03
N PRO A 218 45.35 -24.53 16.62
CA PRO A 218 44.32 -23.69 17.23
C PRO A 218 42.91 -24.26 17.00
N GLU A 219 42.01 -23.97 17.93
CA GLU A 219 40.57 -24.18 17.70
C GLU A 219 40.04 -23.13 16.71
N ILE A 220 39.30 -23.60 15.70
CA ILE A 220 38.71 -22.74 14.68
C ILE A 220 37.32 -22.32 15.12
N VAL A 221 37.12 -21.01 15.33
CA VAL A 221 35.83 -20.43 15.69
C VAL A 221 35.23 -19.72 14.48
N TRP A 222 34.15 -20.28 13.94
CA TRP A 222 33.42 -19.65 12.82
C TRP A 222 32.57 -18.49 13.35
N ALA A 223 32.99 -17.28 13.04
CA ALA A 223 32.39 -16.02 13.47
C ALA A 223 31.84 -15.25 12.26
N LEU A 224 31.02 -15.93 11.45
CA LEU A 224 30.38 -15.33 10.28
C LEU A 224 29.21 -14.42 10.71
N ASP A 225 28.77 -13.55 9.81
CA ASP A 225 27.71 -12.59 10.10
C ASP A 225 26.36 -13.31 10.33
N ASN A 226 25.46 -12.68 11.10
CA ASN A 226 24.13 -13.24 11.36
C ASN A 226 23.30 -13.37 10.07
N GLY A 227 22.36 -14.31 10.06
CA GLY A 227 21.42 -14.49 8.97
C GLY A 227 21.58 -15.83 8.25
N ARG A 228 20.59 -16.17 7.42
CA ARG A 228 20.43 -17.52 6.84
C ARG A 228 21.68 -18.02 6.10
N ALA A 229 22.34 -17.14 5.35
CA ALA A 229 23.56 -17.48 4.61
C ALA A 229 24.74 -17.71 5.57
N GLY A 230 25.09 -16.73 6.40
CA GLY A 230 26.22 -16.81 7.32
C GLY A 230 26.09 -17.98 8.31
N GLU A 231 24.93 -18.13 8.96
CA GLU A 231 24.65 -19.25 9.88
C GLU A 231 24.68 -20.61 9.17
N GLY A 232 24.20 -20.68 7.94
CA GLY A 232 24.21 -21.90 7.13
C GLY A 232 25.63 -22.33 6.74
N TYR A 233 26.45 -21.39 6.29
CA TYR A 233 27.86 -21.66 5.95
C TYR A 233 28.72 -21.91 7.19
N ALA A 234 28.47 -21.23 8.32
CA ALA A 234 29.19 -21.50 9.57
C ALA A 234 29.03 -22.97 10.01
N ARG A 235 27.81 -23.53 9.94
CA ARG A 235 27.58 -24.96 10.17
C ARG A 235 28.35 -25.85 9.20
N LYS A 236 28.21 -25.61 7.90
CA LYS A 236 28.89 -26.40 6.84
C LYS A 236 30.41 -26.37 6.99
N HIS A 237 30.98 -25.20 7.26
CA HIS A 237 32.41 -25.01 7.40
C HIS A 237 32.94 -25.64 8.70
N ALA A 238 32.19 -25.53 9.81
CA ALA A 238 32.52 -26.23 11.05
C ALA A 238 32.54 -27.75 10.86
N GLU A 239 31.53 -28.31 10.19
CA GLU A 239 31.49 -29.74 9.87
C GLU A 239 32.64 -30.18 8.95
N ARG A 240 32.96 -29.38 7.92
CA ARG A 240 34.08 -29.65 7.02
C ARG A 240 35.42 -29.61 7.76
N ALA A 241 35.67 -28.56 8.53
CA ALA A 241 36.92 -28.41 9.29
C ALA A 241 37.08 -29.51 10.35
N ALA A 242 35.99 -29.93 11.00
CA ALA A 242 36.02 -31.07 11.91
C ALA A 242 36.44 -32.38 11.21
N LYS A 243 35.92 -32.64 10.00
CA LYS A 243 36.34 -33.80 9.18
C LYS A 243 37.81 -33.72 8.75
N GLU A 244 38.34 -32.52 8.58
CA GLU A 244 39.75 -32.25 8.28
C GLU A 244 40.66 -32.27 9.54
N GLY A 245 40.11 -32.63 10.71
CA GLY A 245 40.86 -32.83 11.95
C GLY A 245 41.06 -31.57 12.80
N TRP A 246 40.31 -30.50 12.54
CA TRP A 246 40.32 -29.30 13.38
C TRP A 246 39.34 -29.42 14.55
N LYS A 247 39.71 -28.87 15.71
CA LYS A 247 38.73 -28.55 16.75
C LYS A 247 37.94 -27.33 16.28
N THR A 248 36.61 -27.39 16.34
CA THR A 248 35.73 -26.36 15.79
C THR A 248 34.71 -25.85 16.78
N GLY A 249 34.43 -24.56 16.70
CA GLY A 249 33.37 -23.86 17.41
C GLY A 249 32.75 -22.77 16.53
N ALA A 250 31.78 -22.05 17.05
CA ALA A 250 31.21 -20.89 16.40
C ALA A 250 30.93 -19.79 17.42
N ALA A 251 30.79 -18.56 16.92
CA ALA A 251 30.31 -17.43 17.69
C ALA A 251 29.36 -16.60 16.84
N LEU A 252 28.26 -16.15 17.44
CA LEU A 252 27.24 -15.33 16.76
C LEU A 252 26.90 -14.09 17.58
N PRO A 253 26.87 -12.89 16.98
CA PRO A 253 26.47 -11.66 17.66
C PRO A 253 25.05 -11.72 18.27
N SER A 254 24.15 -12.49 17.67
CA SER A 254 22.76 -12.68 18.14
C SER A 254 22.27 -14.11 17.90
N ALA A 255 21.45 -14.65 18.81
CA ALA A 255 20.84 -15.97 18.66
C ALA A 255 19.60 -15.98 17.74
N ASN A 256 18.93 -14.83 17.57
CA ASN A 256 17.64 -14.72 16.88
C ASN A 256 17.74 -13.91 15.58
N GLY A 257 18.94 -13.87 14.98
CA GLY A 257 19.26 -12.92 13.93
C GLY A 257 19.45 -11.50 14.47
N GLY A 258 20.00 -10.63 13.62
CA GLY A 258 20.30 -9.24 13.99
C GLY A 258 21.14 -8.58 12.91
N LYS A 259 20.98 -7.26 12.75
CA LYS A 259 21.67 -6.49 11.70
C LYS A 259 23.13 -6.16 12.05
N ARG A 260 23.52 -6.24 13.33
CA ARG A 260 24.86 -5.85 13.79
C ARG A 260 25.90 -6.90 13.43
N ASP A 261 26.95 -6.47 12.75
CA ASP A 261 28.17 -7.24 12.53
C ASP A 261 29.18 -7.05 13.68
N TRP A 262 30.37 -7.67 13.59
CA TRP A 262 31.39 -7.56 14.63
C TRP A 262 32.00 -6.15 14.72
N ASN A 263 32.05 -5.39 13.63
CA ASN A 263 32.49 -4.00 13.63
C ASN A 263 31.47 -3.09 14.31
N ASP A 264 30.17 -3.33 14.11
CA ASP A 264 29.10 -2.63 14.82
C ASP A 264 29.17 -2.90 16.33
N LEU A 265 29.45 -4.14 16.73
CA LEU A 265 29.68 -4.48 18.14
C LEU A 265 30.92 -3.81 18.72
N HIS A 266 31.98 -3.68 17.93
CA HIS A 266 33.19 -2.96 18.32
C HIS A 266 32.90 -1.47 18.55
N ILE A 267 32.24 -0.80 17.61
CA ILE A 267 31.81 0.60 17.74
C ILE A 267 30.92 0.77 18.99
N ALA A 268 30.03 -0.19 19.25
CA ALA A 268 29.15 -0.17 20.41
C ALA A 268 29.84 -0.51 21.75
N GLY A 269 31.11 -0.94 21.74
CA GLY A 269 31.84 -1.39 22.94
C GLY A 269 31.29 -2.68 23.54
N LYS A 270 30.79 -3.60 22.71
CA LYS A 270 30.13 -4.87 23.07
C LYS A 270 30.99 -6.09 22.74
N LEU A 271 32.30 -5.98 22.91
CA LEU A 271 33.25 -7.09 22.74
C LEU A 271 33.99 -7.40 24.06
N GLN A 272 33.35 -7.15 25.20
CA GLN A 272 33.90 -7.48 26.52
C GLN A 272 33.81 -8.98 26.80
N GLU A 273 34.54 -9.48 27.81
CA GLU A 273 34.62 -10.93 28.10
C GLU A 273 33.24 -11.60 28.26
N TRP A 274 32.28 -10.95 28.92
CA TRP A 274 30.91 -11.47 29.06
C TRP A 274 30.15 -11.49 27.73
N ASP A 275 30.41 -10.53 26.83
CA ASP A 275 29.78 -10.47 25.52
C ASP A 275 30.29 -11.65 24.68
N ILE A 276 31.59 -11.92 24.71
CA ILE A 276 32.21 -13.07 24.04
C ILE A 276 31.64 -14.40 24.54
N LYS A 277 31.45 -14.56 25.86
CA LYS A 277 30.79 -15.76 26.43
C LYS A 277 29.38 -15.94 25.88
N LYS A 278 28.61 -14.86 25.75
CA LYS A 278 27.28 -14.88 25.14
C LYS A 278 27.33 -15.23 23.65
N TYR A 279 28.26 -14.67 22.89
CA TYR A 279 28.38 -14.96 21.46
C TYR A 279 28.79 -16.41 21.18
N ARG A 280 29.68 -16.96 22.01
CA ARG A 280 30.02 -18.39 21.99
C ARG A 280 28.85 -19.27 22.33
N TYR A 281 28.06 -18.91 23.34
CA TYR A 281 26.84 -19.62 23.65
C TYR A 281 25.88 -19.66 22.45
N ASN A 282 25.67 -18.52 21.77
CA ASN A 282 24.85 -18.46 20.56
C ASN A 282 25.42 -19.36 19.44
N GLY A 283 26.74 -19.37 19.26
CA GLY A 283 27.41 -20.23 18.28
C GLY A 283 27.32 -21.72 18.63
N ALA A 284 27.40 -22.09 19.91
CA ALA A 284 27.17 -23.47 20.37
C ALA A 284 25.74 -23.93 20.08
N LEU A 285 24.74 -23.05 20.27
CA LEU A 285 23.36 -23.32 19.89
C LEU A 285 23.16 -23.49 18.38
N LEU A 286 23.94 -22.77 17.56
CA LEU A 286 23.94 -22.91 16.10
C LEU A 286 24.52 -24.26 15.67
N LEU A 287 25.61 -24.71 16.29
CA LEU A 287 26.32 -25.95 15.94
C LEU A 287 25.73 -27.21 16.62
N ALA A 288 24.72 -27.07 17.47
CA ALA A 288 24.08 -28.19 18.14
C ALA A 288 23.54 -29.19 17.10
N LYS A 289 24.02 -30.45 17.15
CA LYS A 289 23.71 -31.51 16.17
C LYS A 289 22.34 -32.16 16.37
N SER A 290 21.69 -31.89 17.50
CA SER A 290 20.38 -32.46 17.83
C SER A 290 19.63 -31.56 18.80
N ALA A 291 18.30 -31.71 18.85
CA ALA A 291 17.45 -31.05 19.84
C ALA A 291 17.92 -31.34 21.29
N THR A 292 18.38 -32.56 21.56
CA THR A 292 18.95 -32.94 22.87
C THR A 292 20.19 -32.14 23.23
N SER A 293 21.18 -32.08 22.33
CA SER A 293 22.40 -31.30 22.55
C SER A 293 22.09 -29.81 22.74
N LYS A 294 21.13 -29.26 21.97
CA LYS A 294 20.73 -27.86 22.09
C LYS A 294 20.07 -27.57 23.43
N ALA A 295 19.15 -28.42 23.88
CA ALA A 295 18.52 -28.28 25.19
C ALA A 295 19.53 -28.34 26.34
N LEU A 296 20.52 -29.24 26.26
CA LEU A 296 21.60 -29.34 27.24
C LEU A 296 22.43 -28.06 27.33
N ILE A 297 22.85 -27.51 26.19
CA ILE A 297 23.60 -26.25 26.12
C ILE A 297 22.76 -25.12 26.76
N MET A 298 21.45 -25.05 26.48
CA MET A 298 20.55 -24.06 27.08
C MET A 298 20.38 -24.24 28.59
N HIS A 299 20.22 -25.47 29.06
CA HIS A 299 20.08 -25.80 30.48
C HIS A 299 21.35 -25.44 31.26
N GLN A 300 22.53 -25.84 30.76
CA GLN A 300 23.81 -25.54 31.39
C GLN A 300 24.08 -24.03 31.49
N HIS A 301 23.68 -23.27 30.46
CA HIS A 301 23.89 -21.82 30.44
C HIS A 301 22.91 -21.05 31.36
N THR A 302 21.66 -21.51 31.44
CA THR A 302 20.59 -20.74 32.12
C THR A 302 20.18 -21.29 33.48
N GLY A 303 20.54 -22.54 33.80
CA GLY A 303 20.05 -23.29 34.95
C GLY A 303 18.57 -23.65 34.89
N ARG A 304 17.83 -23.25 33.84
CA ARG A 304 16.39 -23.48 33.73
C ARG A 304 16.09 -24.94 33.48
N THR A 305 15.16 -25.51 34.23
CA THR A 305 14.74 -26.91 34.11
C THR A 305 13.53 -27.10 33.20
N GLU A 306 12.86 -26.02 32.79
CA GLU A 306 11.71 -26.05 31.88
C GLU A 306 11.73 -24.84 30.93
N PHE A 307 11.66 -25.09 29.62
CA PHE A 307 11.63 -24.04 28.59
C PHE A 307 11.26 -24.61 27.20
N HIS A 308 10.83 -23.74 26.29
CA HIS A 308 10.69 -24.08 24.87
C HIS A 308 11.95 -23.68 24.09
N PHE A 309 12.20 -24.37 22.98
CA PHE A 309 13.27 -24.03 22.05
C PHE A 309 12.96 -24.59 20.65
N SER A 310 13.63 -24.05 19.63
CA SER A 310 13.51 -24.55 18.26
C SER A 310 14.81 -25.22 17.80
N HIS A 311 14.66 -26.23 16.94
CA HIS A 311 15.77 -26.89 16.27
C HIS A 311 15.28 -27.41 14.91
N GLU A 312 16.01 -27.13 13.83
CA GLU A 312 15.65 -27.53 12.46
C GLU A 312 14.19 -27.23 12.07
N ASN A 313 13.73 -26.02 12.36
CA ASN A 313 12.35 -25.56 12.11
C ASN A 313 11.26 -26.45 12.76
N ARG A 314 11.56 -27.08 13.89
CA ARG A 314 10.58 -27.71 14.80
C ARG A 314 10.59 -27.03 16.15
N LEU A 315 9.49 -27.16 16.88
CA LEU A 315 9.33 -26.60 18.21
C LEU A 315 9.31 -27.71 19.27
N TYR A 316 10.16 -27.55 20.27
CA TYR A 316 10.33 -28.51 21.35
C TYR A 316 10.04 -27.89 22.71
N TRP A 317 9.57 -28.72 23.62
CA TRP A 317 9.46 -28.42 25.05
C TRP A 317 10.46 -29.26 25.84
N PHE A 318 11.35 -28.60 26.56
CA PHE A 318 12.23 -29.22 27.53
C PHE A 318 11.63 -29.12 28.93
N LYS A 319 11.60 -30.25 29.65
CA LYS A 319 11.26 -30.33 31.07
C LYS A 319 12.08 -31.43 31.73
N LEU A 320 13.04 -31.05 32.56
CA LEU A 320 13.88 -31.98 33.29
C LEU A 320 13.18 -32.45 34.58
N ASP A 321 12.88 -33.74 34.64
CA ASP A 321 12.44 -34.42 35.86
C ASP A 321 13.68 -35.10 36.48
N PHE A 322 14.14 -34.57 37.62
CA PHE A 322 15.37 -35.03 38.26
C PHE A 322 15.31 -36.50 38.68
N ASP A 323 14.16 -37.00 39.11
CA ASP A 323 14.01 -38.39 39.55
C ASP A 323 14.12 -39.36 38.37
N ARG A 324 13.45 -39.02 37.25
CA ARG A 324 13.54 -39.81 36.02
C ARG A 324 14.94 -39.77 35.43
N TYR A 325 15.55 -38.59 35.42
CA TYR A 325 16.92 -38.42 34.93
C TYR A 325 17.92 -39.21 35.78
N ALA A 326 17.85 -39.12 37.11
CA ALA A 326 18.75 -39.86 38.01
C ALA A 326 18.59 -41.37 37.85
N LYS A 327 17.36 -41.87 37.72
CA LYS A 327 17.11 -43.30 37.43
C LYS A 327 17.70 -43.75 36.09
N ALA A 328 17.55 -42.94 35.04
CA ALA A 328 18.13 -43.22 33.73
C ALA A 328 19.67 -43.20 33.79
N MET A 329 20.26 -42.19 34.43
CA MET A 329 21.71 -42.04 34.56
C MET A 329 22.33 -43.21 35.33
N ASN A 330 21.77 -43.57 36.49
CA ASN A 330 22.24 -44.72 37.27
C ASN A 330 22.20 -46.02 36.46
N ARG A 331 21.13 -46.23 35.67
CA ARG A 331 21.00 -47.39 34.80
C ARG A 331 22.09 -47.41 33.72
N ILE A 332 22.32 -46.27 33.07
CA ILE A 332 23.29 -46.10 32.00
C ILE A 332 24.72 -46.27 32.51
N GLU A 333 25.07 -45.69 33.67
CA GLU A 333 26.40 -45.81 34.29
C GLU A 333 26.69 -47.23 34.80
N SER A 334 25.66 -47.94 35.27
CA SER A 334 25.80 -49.34 35.71
C SER A 334 25.99 -50.35 34.58
N ASP A 335 25.79 -49.94 33.32
CA ASP A 335 25.93 -50.81 32.15
C ASP A 335 27.40 -50.95 31.72
N SER A 336 27.96 -52.13 31.97
CA SER A 336 29.34 -52.48 31.59
C SER A 336 29.69 -52.26 30.12
N LYS A 337 28.69 -52.30 29.20
CA LYS A 337 28.90 -52.06 27.76
C LYS A 337 29.19 -50.59 27.43
N ARG A 338 28.93 -49.66 28.35
CA ARG A 338 29.02 -48.21 28.14
C ARG A 338 30.24 -47.56 28.83
N LYS A 339 31.17 -48.35 29.38
CA LYS A 339 32.38 -47.86 30.10
C LYS A 339 33.31 -46.94 29.28
N ASN A 340 33.30 -47.05 27.95
CA ASN A 340 34.15 -46.25 27.05
C ASN A 340 33.40 -45.09 26.36
N THR A 341 32.15 -44.84 26.75
CA THR A 341 31.33 -43.75 26.21
C THR A 341 31.65 -42.44 26.94
N SER A 342 31.64 -41.31 26.23
CA SER A 342 31.95 -40.02 26.85
C SER A 342 30.87 -39.60 27.86
N GLU A 343 31.23 -38.82 28.89
CA GLU A 343 30.28 -38.32 29.88
C GLU A 343 29.14 -37.50 29.23
N GLU A 344 29.44 -36.76 28.16
CA GLU A 344 28.44 -36.01 27.38
C GLU A 344 27.46 -36.93 26.68
N ASP A 345 27.93 -38.04 26.10
CA ASP A 345 27.08 -39.03 25.45
C ASP A 345 26.16 -39.75 26.44
N LEU A 346 26.66 -40.09 27.63
CA LEU A 346 25.86 -40.68 28.71
C LEU A 346 24.75 -39.72 29.17
N LYS A 347 25.09 -38.44 29.37
CA LYS A 347 24.11 -37.38 29.72
C LYS A 347 23.04 -37.19 28.63
N MET A 348 23.44 -37.22 27.35
CA MET A 348 22.50 -37.14 26.23
C MET A 348 21.54 -38.34 26.20
N GLU A 349 22.06 -39.55 26.45
CA GLU A 349 21.24 -40.77 26.50
C GLU A 349 20.26 -40.73 27.68
N ALA A 350 20.72 -40.32 28.87
CA ALA A 350 19.86 -40.19 30.05
C ALA A 350 18.71 -39.18 29.85
N ILE A 351 18.97 -38.04 29.18
CA ILE A 351 17.90 -37.09 28.83
C ILE A 351 16.88 -37.69 27.87
N ARG A 352 17.32 -38.44 26.86
CA ARG A 352 16.39 -39.12 25.94
C ARG A 352 15.55 -40.17 26.68
N GLU A 353 16.18 -40.99 27.51
CA GLU A 353 15.49 -42.03 28.30
C GLU A 353 14.51 -41.43 29.32
N SER A 354 14.84 -40.29 29.93
CA SER A 354 13.96 -39.60 30.89
C SER A 354 12.72 -38.96 30.24
N GLY A 355 12.69 -38.84 28.90
CA GLY A 355 11.61 -38.19 28.16
C GLY A 355 11.55 -36.67 28.38
N ALA A 356 12.68 -36.05 28.74
CA ALA A 356 12.74 -34.63 29.09
C ALA A 356 12.55 -33.67 27.91
N ILE A 357 12.53 -34.16 26.66
CA ILE A 357 12.27 -33.36 25.46
C ILE A 357 11.05 -33.91 24.75
N LYS A 358 10.09 -33.03 24.45
CA LYS A 358 8.90 -33.34 23.66
C LYS A 358 8.86 -32.48 22.41
N ASP A 359 8.66 -33.10 21.25
CA ASP A 359 8.28 -32.39 20.02
C ASP A 359 6.82 -31.92 20.17
N ILE A 360 6.63 -30.60 20.25
CA ILE A 360 5.32 -29.98 20.45
C ILE A 360 4.79 -29.31 19.17
N ALA A 361 5.64 -29.18 18.14
CA ALA A 361 5.20 -28.85 16.79
C ALA A 361 6.21 -29.33 15.74
N ASN A 362 5.69 -30.02 14.72
CA ASN A 362 6.50 -30.52 13.60
C ASN A 362 6.92 -29.43 12.59
N CYS A 363 6.63 -28.17 12.90
CA CYS A 363 6.98 -26.97 12.16
C CYS A 363 7.28 -25.85 13.16
N LEU A 364 7.84 -24.74 12.70
CA LEU A 364 8.19 -23.59 13.53
C LEU A 364 7.30 -22.39 13.18
N PRO A 365 6.24 -22.12 13.96
CA PRO A 365 5.48 -20.87 13.86
C PRO A 365 6.26 -19.71 14.49
N VAL A 366 6.45 -18.64 13.73
CA VAL A 366 7.18 -17.42 14.11
C VAL A 366 6.23 -16.23 13.96
N PRO A 367 5.82 -15.56 15.05
CA PRO A 367 5.04 -14.33 14.93
C PRO A 367 5.92 -13.21 14.37
N LEU A 368 5.42 -12.52 13.35
CA LEU A 368 6.14 -11.44 12.67
C LEU A 368 5.67 -10.05 13.13
N TYR A 369 4.36 -9.82 13.11
CA TYR A 369 3.76 -8.54 13.45
C TYR A 369 2.29 -8.65 13.88
N PHE A 370 1.82 -7.63 14.58
CA PHE A 370 0.42 -7.42 14.93
C PHE A 370 -0.22 -6.49 13.92
N MET A 371 -1.40 -6.86 13.41
CA MET A 371 -2.19 -6.07 12.49
C MET A 371 -3.40 -5.49 13.20
N ARG A 372 -3.66 -4.21 13.02
CA ARG A 372 -4.82 -3.54 13.60
C ARG A 372 -5.48 -2.58 12.61
N SER A 373 -6.80 -2.68 12.55
CA SER A 373 -7.67 -1.72 11.84
C SER A 373 -8.23 -0.72 12.86
N ASP A 374 -7.86 0.56 12.74
CA ASP A 374 -8.44 1.62 13.57
C ASP A 374 -9.94 1.83 13.26
N MET A 375 -10.39 1.44 12.06
CA MET A 375 -11.75 1.64 11.57
C MET A 375 -12.75 0.59 12.07
N THR A 376 -12.31 -0.65 12.24
CA THR A 376 -13.19 -1.80 12.57
C THR A 376 -12.87 -2.43 13.91
N ASP A 377 -11.78 -2.00 14.56
CA ASP A 377 -11.18 -2.63 15.75
C ASP A 377 -10.82 -4.12 15.56
N ASP A 378 -10.82 -4.59 14.30
CA ASP A 378 -10.35 -5.92 13.96
C ASP A 378 -8.82 -5.99 14.12
N SER A 379 -8.35 -7.11 14.68
CA SER A 379 -6.93 -7.34 14.88
C SER A 379 -6.52 -8.79 14.67
N TYR A 380 -5.31 -8.95 14.17
CA TYR A 380 -4.74 -10.25 13.81
C TYR A 380 -3.25 -10.29 14.13
N TYR A 381 -2.74 -11.47 14.41
CA TYR A 381 -1.31 -11.73 14.51
C TYR A 381 -0.86 -12.40 13.21
N TYR A 382 0.17 -11.85 12.57
CA TYR A 382 0.72 -12.41 11.35
C TYR A 382 1.88 -13.34 11.68
N PHE A 383 1.81 -14.58 11.20
CA PHE A 383 2.82 -15.61 11.45
C PHE A 383 3.47 -16.08 10.16
N GLU A 384 4.75 -16.36 10.23
CA GLU A 384 5.47 -17.22 9.29
C GLU A 384 5.59 -18.62 9.87
N VAL A 385 5.25 -19.66 9.10
CA VAL A 385 5.38 -21.05 9.49
C VAL A 385 6.47 -21.68 8.63
N ARG A 386 7.57 -22.10 9.28
CA ARG A 386 8.73 -22.72 8.64
C ARG A 386 8.68 -24.23 8.76
N SER A 387 9.06 -24.92 7.70
CA SER A 387 9.08 -26.38 7.63
C SER A 387 10.50 -26.94 7.74
N PRO A 388 10.67 -28.17 8.28
CA PRO A 388 11.99 -28.82 8.37
C PRO A 388 12.60 -29.20 7.01
N ASP A 389 11.77 -29.44 6.00
CA ASP A 389 12.15 -29.89 4.65
C ASP A 389 12.71 -28.78 3.74
N ASN A 390 13.00 -27.60 4.29
CA ASN A 390 13.40 -26.40 3.54
C ASN A 390 12.38 -25.93 2.48
N ALA A 391 11.12 -26.36 2.56
CA ALA A 391 10.05 -25.76 1.76
C ALA A 391 9.95 -24.25 2.01
N LEU A 392 9.40 -23.51 1.04
CA LEU A 392 9.17 -22.08 1.20
C LEU A 392 8.25 -21.84 2.41
N PRO A 393 8.63 -20.93 3.34
CA PRO A 393 7.77 -20.61 4.48
C PRO A 393 6.41 -20.13 4.01
N VAL A 394 5.36 -20.59 4.68
CA VAL A 394 4.00 -20.09 4.46
C VAL A 394 3.68 -19.04 5.50
N LYS A 395 2.86 -18.04 5.16
CA LYS A 395 2.48 -17.00 6.10
C LYS A 395 0.97 -16.87 6.18
N GLY A 396 0.48 -16.41 7.31
CA GLY A 396 -0.95 -16.27 7.51
C GLY A 396 -1.33 -15.53 8.77
N GLU A 397 -2.58 -15.11 8.79
CA GLU A 397 -3.19 -14.34 9.87
C GLU A 397 -3.79 -15.26 10.92
N PHE A 398 -3.64 -14.92 12.20
CA PHE A 398 -4.22 -15.65 13.33
C PHE A 398 -5.01 -14.68 14.19
N THR A 399 -6.26 -15.00 14.51
CA THR A 399 -7.07 -14.18 15.42
C THR A 399 -6.59 -14.33 16.86
N ALA A 400 -6.93 -13.38 17.73
CA ALA A 400 -6.65 -13.48 19.17
C ALA A 400 -7.18 -14.80 19.77
N ALA A 401 -8.38 -15.23 19.38
CA ALA A 401 -8.96 -16.50 19.82
C ALA A 401 -8.14 -17.72 19.36
N GLN A 402 -7.63 -17.69 18.12
CA GLN A 402 -6.82 -18.77 17.55
C GLN A 402 -5.47 -18.93 18.24
N ILE A 403 -4.86 -17.85 18.75
CA ILE A 403 -3.59 -17.96 19.49
C ILE A 403 -3.78 -18.20 20.99
N SER A 404 -4.99 -17.99 21.53
CA SER A 404 -5.28 -18.12 22.97
C SER A 404 -5.54 -19.56 23.43
N SER A 405 -5.65 -20.54 22.52
CA SER A 405 -5.84 -21.95 22.91
C SER A 405 -5.11 -22.89 21.97
N ALA A 406 -4.51 -23.96 22.52
CA ALA A 406 -3.78 -24.94 21.73
C ALA A 406 -4.64 -25.65 20.67
N SER A 407 -5.94 -25.86 20.95
CA SER A 407 -6.88 -26.49 20.02
C SER A 407 -7.16 -25.62 18.79
N GLU A 408 -7.50 -24.35 18.99
CA GLU A 408 -7.74 -23.42 17.89
C GLU A 408 -6.45 -23.08 17.13
N PHE A 409 -5.33 -22.98 17.85
CA PHE A 409 -4.02 -22.78 17.24
C PHE A 409 -3.66 -23.94 16.31
N LYS A 410 -3.86 -25.19 16.76
CA LYS A 410 -3.68 -26.38 15.95
C LYS A 410 -4.56 -26.38 14.70
N LYS A 411 -5.86 -26.05 14.83
CA LYS A 411 -6.79 -25.97 13.69
C LYS A 411 -6.32 -24.92 12.68
N ARG A 412 -5.92 -23.74 13.15
CA ARG A 412 -5.44 -22.67 12.28
C ARG A 412 -4.11 -23.02 11.62
N LEU A 413 -3.18 -23.64 12.36
CA LEU A 413 -1.90 -24.09 11.82
C LEU A 413 -2.09 -25.12 10.70
N LEU A 414 -3.02 -26.06 10.85
CA LEU A 414 -3.38 -27.03 9.80
C LEU A 414 -4.00 -26.38 8.55
N HIS A 415 -4.73 -25.27 8.73
CA HIS A 415 -5.29 -24.50 7.62
C HIS A 415 -4.22 -23.69 6.88
N VAL A 416 -3.26 -23.09 7.60
CA VAL A 416 -2.22 -22.24 7.01
C VAL A 416 -1.09 -23.09 6.41
N HIS A 417 -0.72 -24.19 7.06
CA HIS A 417 0.40 -25.04 6.68
C HIS A 417 -0.03 -26.50 6.52
N LYS A 418 0.10 -27.03 5.31
CA LYS A 418 -0.22 -28.43 4.99
C LYS A 418 0.61 -29.37 5.87
N GLY A 419 -0.06 -30.09 6.76
CA GLY A 419 0.57 -31.04 7.69
C GLY A 419 1.21 -30.38 8.92
N GLY A 420 1.08 -29.07 9.10
CA GLY A 420 1.55 -28.36 10.29
C GLY A 420 0.71 -28.73 11.51
N MET A 421 1.33 -29.38 12.49
CA MET A 421 0.67 -29.92 13.68
C MET A 421 1.30 -29.33 14.94
N PHE A 422 0.46 -28.74 15.80
CA PHE A 422 0.81 -28.39 17.17
C PHE A 422 0.23 -29.45 18.12
N THR A 423 1.09 -30.05 18.95
CA THR A 423 0.75 -31.11 19.92
C THR A 423 1.01 -30.67 21.37
N GLY A 424 1.50 -29.45 21.58
CA GLY A 424 1.60 -28.85 22.90
C GLY A 424 0.25 -28.54 23.54
N ASN A 425 0.25 -28.23 24.84
CA ASN A 425 -0.93 -27.76 25.56
C ASN A 425 -1.01 -26.23 25.60
N THR A 426 -2.13 -25.68 26.09
CA THR A 426 -2.34 -24.22 26.13
C THR A 426 -1.30 -23.51 27.00
N ALA A 427 -0.91 -24.06 28.16
CA ALA A 427 0.10 -23.44 29.02
C ALA A 427 1.48 -23.33 28.33
N GLN A 428 1.84 -24.32 27.50
CA GLN A 428 3.06 -24.28 26.69
C GLN A 428 2.95 -23.20 25.60
N LEU A 429 1.81 -23.13 24.92
CA LEU A 429 1.55 -22.09 23.91
C LEU A 429 1.63 -20.68 24.52
N ASP A 430 0.98 -20.46 25.67
CA ASP A 430 1.02 -19.18 26.38
C ASP A 430 2.46 -18.78 26.74
N ALA A 431 3.28 -19.73 27.22
CA ALA A 431 4.68 -19.48 27.53
C ALA A 431 5.51 -19.12 26.29
N ILE A 432 5.21 -19.71 25.13
CA ILE A 432 5.84 -19.36 23.85
C ILE A 432 5.45 -17.94 23.44
N LEU A 433 4.15 -17.66 23.41
CA LEU A 433 3.60 -16.39 22.96
C LEU A 433 4.00 -15.23 23.88
N LYS A 434 4.05 -15.45 25.20
CA LYS A 434 4.50 -14.45 26.17
C LYS A 434 5.93 -13.95 25.92
N ASN A 435 6.80 -14.81 25.38
CA ASN A 435 8.17 -14.43 25.04
C ASN A 435 8.25 -13.80 23.63
N ALA A 436 7.41 -14.24 22.70
CA ALA A 436 7.50 -13.85 21.31
C ALA A 436 6.73 -12.55 20.98
N LEU A 437 5.48 -12.43 21.43
CA LEU A 437 4.57 -11.35 21.03
C LEU A 437 5.00 -9.94 21.46
N PRO A 438 5.60 -9.69 22.66
CA PRO A 438 5.96 -8.32 23.06
C PRO A 438 6.97 -7.61 22.15
N ASN A 439 7.68 -8.36 21.30
CA ASN A 439 8.75 -7.82 20.45
C ASN A 439 8.34 -7.68 18.98
N ILE A 440 7.09 -7.99 18.64
CA ILE A 440 6.62 -7.88 17.25
C ILE A 440 6.19 -6.44 16.94
N LYS A 441 6.40 -6.00 15.71
CA LYS A 441 5.97 -4.68 15.24
C LYS A 441 4.45 -4.63 15.05
N GLU A 442 3.92 -3.41 14.98
CA GLU A 442 2.54 -3.15 14.61
C GLU A 442 2.46 -2.69 13.15
N VAL A 443 1.44 -3.17 12.45
CA VAL A 443 1.10 -2.83 11.06
C VAL A 443 -0.34 -2.36 11.03
N LYS A 444 -0.56 -1.13 10.56
CA LYS A 444 -1.90 -0.57 10.41
C LYS A 444 -2.57 -1.14 9.16
N THR A 445 -3.87 -1.40 9.25
CA THR A 445 -4.60 -2.02 8.15
C THR A 445 -5.81 -1.22 7.70
N GLN A 446 -6.16 -1.40 6.42
CA GLN A 446 -7.41 -0.95 5.82
C GLN A 446 -8.12 -2.12 5.13
N ASN A 447 -9.43 -1.99 4.94
CA ASN A 447 -10.28 -3.01 4.32
C ASN A 447 -10.82 -2.57 2.94
N PHE A 448 -10.07 -1.73 2.23
CA PHE A 448 -10.37 -1.29 0.85
C PHE A 448 -9.06 -1.10 0.07
N ILE A 449 -9.16 -1.00 -1.25
CA ILE A 449 -8.03 -0.70 -2.14
C ILE A 449 -8.02 0.80 -2.48
N GLY A 450 -6.85 1.43 -2.46
CA GLY A 450 -6.66 2.83 -2.84
C GLY A 450 -6.36 3.76 -1.66
N TYR A 451 -6.80 5.01 -1.74
CA TYR A 451 -6.31 6.10 -0.90
C TYR A 451 -6.81 6.07 0.55
N ASN A 452 -5.91 6.21 1.50
CA ASN A 452 -6.21 6.44 2.90
C ASN A 452 -5.87 7.87 3.29
N LYS A 453 -6.91 8.65 3.57
CA LYS A 453 -6.79 10.06 3.96
C LYS A 453 -5.99 10.29 5.24
N GLU A 454 -6.05 9.37 6.21
CA GLU A 454 -5.31 9.52 7.47
C GLU A 454 -3.82 9.27 7.28
N TRP A 455 -3.46 8.43 6.31
CA TRP A 455 -2.07 8.08 6.02
C TRP A 455 -1.47 8.96 4.91
N GLY A 456 -2.30 9.67 4.14
CA GLY A 456 -1.84 10.40 2.96
C GLY A 456 -1.22 9.47 1.92
N ALA A 457 -1.77 8.25 1.76
CA ALA A 457 -1.16 7.20 0.96
C ALA A 457 -2.19 6.38 0.20
N TRP A 458 -1.90 6.04 -1.06
CA TRP A 458 -2.59 4.98 -1.78
C TRP A 458 -1.98 3.62 -1.42
N VAL A 459 -2.83 2.65 -1.07
CA VAL A 459 -2.39 1.28 -0.77
C VAL A 459 -3.11 0.32 -1.72
N PHE A 460 -2.34 -0.28 -2.63
CA PHE A 460 -2.79 -1.29 -3.59
C PHE A 460 -2.26 -2.68 -3.20
N ASN A 461 -2.50 -3.68 -4.04
CA ASN A 461 -2.19 -5.08 -3.75
C ASN A 461 -0.68 -5.34 -3.59
N LYS A 462 0.15 -4.70 -4.43
CA LYS A 462 1.62 -4.91 -4.49
C LYS A 462 2.43 -3.61 -4.41
N LEU A 463 1.77 -2.46 -4.47
CA LEU A 463 2.39 -1.14 -4.42
C LEU A 463 1.64 -0.22 -3.45
N ALA A 464 2.36 0.69 -2.83
CA ALA A 464 1.81 1.85 -2.15
C ALA A 464 2.42 3.14 -2.72
N VAL A 465 1.69 4.25 -2.71
CA VAL A 465 2.18 5.56 -3.14
C VAL A 465 1.94 6.58 -2.03
N CYS A 466 2.97 7.33 -1.64
CA CYS A 466 2.89 8.36 -0.61
C CYS A 466 3.97 9.43 -0.85
N GLY A 467 3.61 10.70 -0.70
CA GLY A 467 4.56 11.81 -0.82
C GLY A 467 5.29 11.87 -2.17
N GLY A 468 4.60 11.48 -3.26
CA GLY A 468 5.16 11.45 -4.60
C GLY A 468 6.10 10.29 -4.91
N LYS A 469 6.20 9.29 -4.02
CA LYS A 469 7.04 8.10 -4.19
C LYS A 469 6.21 6.83 -4.09
N PHE A 470 6.60 5.80 -4.82
CA PHE A 470 6.00 4.48 -4.67
C PHE A 470 6.91 3.52 -3.88
N TYR A 471 6.28 2.54 -3.24
CA TYR A 471 6.87 1.58 -2.34
C TYR A 471 6.38 0.18 -2.71
N GLU A 472 7.30 -0.77 -2.88
CA GLU A 472 6.98 -2.16 -3.12
C GLU A 472 6.71 -2.91 -1.82
N ILE A 473 5.86 -3.93 -1.90
CA ILE A 473 5.57 -4.79 -0.76
C ILE A 473 6.82 -5.54 -0.31
N ASN A 474 7.10 -5.55 0.99
CA ASN A 474 8.29 -6.20 1.51
C ASN A 474 8.13 -7.72 1.63
N LYS A 475 9.21 -8.40 2.03
CA LYS A 475 9.23 -9.87 2.23
C LYS A 475 8.31 -10.37 3.36
N GLU A 476 7.68 -9.49 4.12
CA GLU A 476 6.74 -9.81 5.19
C GLU A 476 5.30 -9.39 4.85
N ASP A 477 5.04 -9.03 3.58
CA ASP A 477 3.72 -8.76 3.02
C ASP A 477 3.06 -7.49 3.61
N TYR A 478 3.84 -6.44 3.84
CA TYR A 478 3.35 -5.08 4.17
C TYR A 478 4.27 -4.01 3.54
N PHE A 479 3.87 -2.73 3.61
CA PHE A 479 4.64 -1.59 3.11
C PHE A 479 5.27 -0.79 4.26
N GLU A 480 6.55 -0.45 4.12
CA GLU A 480 7.24 0.53 4.98
C GLU A 480 7.23 1.89 4.28
N VAL A 481 6.32 2.78 4.68
CA VAL A 481 6.06 4.07 4.02
C VAL A 481 6.27 5.19 5.03
N ASP A 482 7.28 6.04 4.80
CA ASP A 482 7.59 7.20 5.67
C ASP A 482 7.60 6.89 7.18
N GLY A 483 8.14 5.73 7.56
CA GLY A 483 8.22 5.27 8.96
C GLY A 483 6.94 4.61 9.49
N MET A 484 5.89 4.50 8.68
CA MET A 484 4.67 3.74 8.96
C MET A 484 4.76 2.34 8.36
N ASN A 485 4.21 1.35 9.06
CA ASN A 485 3.98 0.02 8.51
C ASN A 485 2.50 -0.11 8.16
N ILE A 486 2.16 -0.20 6.87
CA ILE A 486 0.77 -0.21 6.41
C ILE A 486 0.49 -1.39 5.48
N LYS A 487 -0.76 -1.86 5.47
CA LYS A 487 -1.21 -2.98 4.63
C LYS A 487 -2.71 -2.88 4.32
N THR A 488 -3.13 -3.37 3.15
CA THR A 488 -4.55 -3.62 2.88
C THR A 488 -4.88 -5.10 3.11
N LEU A 489 -5.99 -5.37 3.80
CA LEU A 489 -6.56 -6.71 3.95
C LEU A 489 -7.49 -7.07 2.79
N SER A 490 -7.79 -6.11 1.92
CA SER A 490 -8.63 -6.35 0.75
C SER A 490 -7.82 -6.94 -0.38
N HIS A 491 -8.27 -8.08 -0.88
CA HIS A 491 -7.71 -8.72 -2.07
C HIS A 491 -8.42 -8.33 -3.37
N SER A 492 -9.60 -7.70 -3.26
CA SER A 492 -10.43 -7.30 -4.40
C SER A 492 -10.82 -5.82 -4.29
N PRO A 493 -10.76 -5.04 -5.39
CA PRO A 493 -10.27 -5.47 -6.70
C PRO A 493 -8.76 -5.74 -6.71
N GLU A 494 -8.30 -6.58 -7.62
CA GLU A 494 -6.86 -6.76 -7.86
C GLU A 494 -6.39 -5.66 -8.82
N ILE A 495 -5.49 -4.81 -8.33
CA ILE A 495 -4.87 -3.72 -9.07
C ILE A 495 -3.39 -4.07 -9.30
N ASN A 496 -3.06 -4.41 -10.55
CA ASN A 496 -1.72 -4.77 -10.98
C ASN A 496 -1.14 -3.63 -11.81
N ILE A 497 -0.18 -2.92 -11.23
CA ILE A 497 0.42 -1.73 -11.82
C ILE A 497 1.86 -2.07 -12.21
N SER A 498 2.24 -1.76 -13.45
CA SER A 498 3.63 -1.90 -13.90
C SER A 498 4.49 -0.74 -13.38
N THR A 499 5.65 -1.07 -12.81
CA THR A 499 6.70 -0.11 -12.42
C THR A 499 7.82 -0.02 -13.45
N ASP A 500 7.76 -0.82 -14.53
CA ASP A 500 8.78 -0.82 -15.59
C ASP A 500 8.47 0.25 -16.64
N GLU A 501 9.22 1.35 -16.57
CA GLU A 501 9.13 2.45 -17.53
C GLU A 501 9.40 2.02 -18.99
N ASN A 502 10.15 0.92 -19.21
CA ASN A 502 10.42 0.44 -20.57
C ASN A 502 9.20 -0.25 -21.21
N LEU A 503 8.25 -0.74 -20.40
CA LEU A 503 7.01 -1.32 -20.89
C LEU A 503 5.94 -0.27 -21.18
N TYR A 504 6.05 0.93 -20.59
CA TYR A 504 5.03 1.96 -20.73
C TYR A 504 4.97 2.49 -22.17
N ASN A 505 3.80 2.37 -22.80
CA ASN A 505 3.54 2.84 -24.16
C ASN A 505 2.70 4.12 -24.11
N PRO A 506 3.25 5.33 -24.33
CA PRO A 506 2.47 6.56 -24.25
C PRO A 506 1.49 6.75 -25.42
N ALA A 507 1.61 6.00 -26.52
CA ALA A 507 0.83 6.23 -27.75
C ALA A 507 -0.69 6.00 -27.57
N TRP A 508 -1.12 5.31 -26.50
CA TRP A 508 -2.54 5.13 -26.22
C TRP A 508 -3.28 6.46 -26.08
N VAL A 509 -2.62 7.54 -25.65
CA VAL A 509 -3.26 8.85 -25.47
C VAL A 509 -3.69 9.48 -26.80
N ASP A 510 -2.90 9.26 -27.85
CA ASP A 510 -3.22 9.65 -29.22
C ASP A 510 -4.30 8.75 -29.83
N ASP A 511 -4.25 7.45 -29.52
CA ASP A 511 -5.28 6.51 -29.95
C ASP A 511 -6.64 6.82 -29.30
N VAL A 512 -6.67 7.27 -28.03
CA VAL A 512 -7.89 7.73 -27.35
C VAL A 512 -8.48 8.93 -28.07
N TRP A 513 -7.66 9.91 -28.43
CA TRP A 513 -8.12 11.07 -29.20
C TRP A 513 -8.63 10.66 -30.59
N SER A 514 -7.87 9.81 -31.28
CA SER A 514 -8.20 9.35 -32.62
C SER A 514 -9.51 8.55 -32.64
N ALA A 515 -9.78 7.72 -31.63
CA ALA A 515 -10.98 6.90 -31.55
C ALA A 515 -12.20 7.64 -30.98
N PHE A 516 -12.00 8.50 -29.99
CA PHE A 516 -13.10 9.06 -29.17
C PHE A 516 -13.10 10.59 -29.04
N GLY A 517 -12.06 11.28 -29.53
CA GLY A 517 -11.93 12.74 -29.51
C GLY A 517 -12.13 13.35 -28.12
N VAL A 518 -12.88 14.45 -28.07
CA VAL A 518 -13.22 15.18 -26.84
C VAL A 518 -13.88 14.29 -25.77
N ASN A 519 -14.72 13.32 -26.17
CA ASN A 519 -15.37 12.41 -25.22
C ASN A 519 -14.35 11.50 -24.52
N GLY A 520 -13.34 11.04 -25.26
CA GLY A 520 -12.23 10.25 -24.70
C GLY A 520 -11.46 11.03 -23.64
N TYR A 521 -11.15 12.30 -23.89
CA TYR A 521 -10.38 13.14 -22.96
C TYR A 521 -11.21 13.57 -21.74
N ILE A 522 -12.52 13.82 -21.89
CA ILE A 522 -13.41 14.08 -20.75
C ILE A 522 -13.44 12.87 -19.80
N ILE A 523 -13.57 11.66 -20.35
CA ILE A 523 -13.61 10.42 -19.56
C ILE A 523 -12.25 10.16 -18.91
N LEU A 524 -11.14 10.38 -19.63
CA LEU A 524 -9.77 10.27 -19.10
C LEU A 524 -9.55 11.24 -17.93
N ALA A 525 -9.92 12.51 -18.08
CA ALA A 525 -9.81 13.51 -17.03
C ALA A 525 -10.67 13.16 -15.80
N PHE A 526 -11.85 12.59 -16.01
CA PHE A 526 -12.69 12.11 -14.90
C PHE A 526 -12.01 10.95 -14.16
N TRP A 527 -11.39 10.03 -14.89
CA TRP A 527 -10.66 8.92 -14.30
C TRP A 527 -9.44 9.40 -13.49
N MET A 528 -8.71 10.39 -14.01
CA MET A 528 -7.64 11.06 -13.27
C MET A 528 -8.17 11.73 -12.00
N GLY A 529 -9.26 12.49 -12.09
CA GLY A 529 -9.86 13.14 -10.92
C GLY A 529 -10.42 12.15 -9.89
N ALA A 530 -10.86 10.97 -10.32
CA ALA A 530 -11.31 9.91 -9.42
C ALA A 530 -10.18 9.42 -8.51
N LEU A 531 -8.92 9.49 -8.96
CA LEU A 531 -7.73 9.20 -8.14
C LEU A 531 -7.50 10.21 -7.00
N PHE A 532 -8.26 11.31 -6.98
CA PHE A 532 -8.23 12.37 -5.95
C PHE A 532 -9.61 12.68 -5.36
N ALA A 533 -10.58 11.77 -5.49
CA ALA A 533 -11.98 12.03 -5.09
C ALA A 533 -12.11 12.46 -3.62
N GLU A 534 -11.39 11.83 -2.70
CA GLU A 534 -11.35 12.17 -1.27
C GLU A 534 -10.74 13.56 -1.03
N GLN A 535 -9.62 13.88 -1.67
CA GLN A 535 -8.94 15.18 -1.58
C GLN A 535 -9.85 16.29 -2.11
N LEU A 536 -10.45 16.08 -3.29
CA LEU A 536 -11.37 17.03 -3.91
C LEU A 536 -12.64 17.22 -3.07
N ARG A 537 -13.22 16.15 -2.50
CA ARG A 537 -14.35 16.27 -1.57
C ARG A 537 -13.98 16.96 -0.26
N GLN A 538 -12.78 16.74 0.26
CA GLN A 538 -12.35 17.42 1.48
C GLN A 538 -12.38 18.94 1.32
N LYS A 539 -11.91 19.44 0.17
CA LYS A 539 -11.80 20.86 -0.15
C LYS A 539 -13.09 21.44 -0.71
N TYR A 540 -13.62 20.85 -1.77
CA TYR A 540 -14.76 21.35 -2.53
C TYR A 540 -16.11 20.77 -2.08
N LYS A 541 -16.13 19.84 -1.13
CA LYS A 541 -17.34 19.17 -0.60
C LYS A 541 -18.09 18.29 -1.60
N SER A 542 -17.57 18.08 -2.81
CA SER A 542 -18.20 17.24 -3.82
C SER A 542 -17.24 16.77 -4.91
N TYR A 543 -17.61 15.66 -5.56
CA TYR A 543 -17.03 15.20 -6.83
C TYR A 543 -18.18 14.76 -7.77
N PRO A 544 -18.19 15.14 -9.06
CA PRO A 544 -19.30 14.87 -9.97
C PRO A 544 -19.51 13.38 -10.22
N PHE A 545 -20.70 13.04 -10.66
CA PHE A 545 -20.97 11.75 -11.28
C PHE A 545 -20.68 11.86 -12.78
N LEU A 546 -20.11 10.81 -13.36
CA LEU A 546 -19.98 10.69 -14.81
C LEU A 546 -21.07 9.77 -15.33
N GLU A 547 -21.78 10.21 -16.36
CA GLU A 547 -22.72 9.36 -17.09
C GLU A 547 -22.22 9.21 -18.54
N VAL A 548 -22.01 7.97 -18.97
CA VAL A 548 -21.58 7.62 -20.32
C VAL A 548 -22.69 6.83 -20.99
N VAL A 549 -23.31 7.43 -22.00
CA VAL A 549 -24.45 6.85 -22.73
C VAL A 549 -24.09 6.62 -24.18
N GLY A 550 -24.50 5.48 -24.73
CA GLY A 550 -24.35 5.20 -26.14
C GLY A 550 -24.94 3.86 -26.52
N GLU A 551 -25.52 3.80 -27.72
CA GLU A 551 -26.04 2.58 -28.32
C GLU A 551 -24.95 1.51 -28.47
N PRO A 552 -25.33 0.22 -28.56
CA PRO A 552 -24.38 -0.85 -28.86
C PRO A 552 -23.54 -0.56 -30.12
N GLY A 553 -22.23 -0.76 -30.00
CA GLY A 553 -21.26 -0.51 -31.08
C GLY A 553 -20.70 0.92 -31.14
N THR A 554 -20.96 1.76 -30.14
CA THR A 554 -20.37 3.12 -30.03
C THR A 554 -18.96 3.14 -29.43
N GLY A 555 -18.45 1.99 -28.95
CA GLY A 555 -17.11 1.87 -28.35
C GLY A 555 -17.04 2.20 -26.84
N LYS A 556 -18.19 2.44 -26.18
CA LYS A 556 -18.30 2.71 -24.74
C LYS A 556 -17.54 1.70 -23.87
N THR A 557 -17.79 0.40 -24.07
CA THR A 557 -17.16 -0.67 -23.28
C THR A 557 -15.65 -0.71 -23.50
N THR A 558 -15.18 -0.54 -24.74
CA THR A 558 -13.74 -0.45 -25.08
C THR A 558 -13.07 0.70 -24.33
N LEU A 559 -13.73 1.87 -24.27
CA LEU A 559 -13.19 3.03 -23.56
C LEU A 559 -13.16 2.81 -22.05
N ILE A 560 -14.22 2.28 -21.44
CA ILE A 560 -14.26 2.00 -19.99
C ILE A 560 -13.21 0.95 -19.60
N ASP A 561 -13.07 -0.12 -20.39
CA ASP A 561 -12.09 -1.17 -20.14
C ASP A 561 -10.65 -0.63 -20.26
N LEU A 562 -10.37 0.26 -21.22
CA LEU A 562 -9.09 0.99 -21.27
C LEU A 562 -8.86 1.82 -19.99
N MET A 563 -9.87 2.54 -19.51
CA MET A 563 -9.74 3.35 -18.29
C MET A 563 -9.43 2.48 -17.07
N TRP A 564 -10.00 1.28 -16.98
CA TRP A 564 -9.63 0.31 -15.95
C TRP A 564 -8.20 -0.20 -16.11
N ARG A 565 -7.75 -0.46 -17.34
CA ARG A 565 -6.36 -0.86 -17.62
C ARG A 565 -5.35 0.22 -17.26
N LEU A 566 -5.66 1.50 -17.48
CA LEU A 566 -4.86 2.64 -17.00
C LEU A 566 -4.69 2.64 -15.46
N CYS A 567 -5.64 2.04 -14.74
CA CYS A 567 -5.57 1.83 -13.30
C CYS A 567 -5.10 0.42 -12.92
N GLY A 568 -4.56 -0.38 -13.84
CA GLY A 568 -4.02 -1.71 -13.56
C GLY A 568 -5.06 -2.82 -13.38
N ARG A 569 -6.29 -2.64 -13.90
CA ARG A 569 -7.37 -3.63 -13.83
C ARG A 569 -7.80 -4.06 -15.22
N GLU A 570 -7.71 -5.35 -15.51
CA GLU A 570 -8.12 -5.92 -16.80
C GLU A 570 -9.50 -6.59 -16.72
N ASN A 571 -10.16 -6.72 -17.88
CA ASN A 571 -11.38 -7.51 -18.08
C ASN A 571 -12.51 -7.13 -17.12
N TYR A 572 -12.68 -5.84 -16.86
CA TYR A 572 -13.69 -5.33 -15.94
C TYR A 572 -14.30 -4.03 -16.45
N GLU A 573 -15.62 -4.02 -16.60
CA GLU A 573 -16.37 -2.82 -17.03
C GLU A 573 -17.04 -2.14 -15.83
N GLY A 574 -17.74 -2.92 -15.00
CA GLY A 574 -18.52 -2.45 -13.86
C GLY A 574 -19.38 -3.56 -13.27
N PHE A 575 -20.33 -3.20 -12.41
CA PHE A 575 -21.33 -4.15 -11.91
C PHE A 575 -22.76 -3.68 -12.17
N ASP A 576 -23.66 -4.64 -12.33
CA ASP A 576 -25.09 -4.40 -12.49
C ASP A 576 -25.76 -4.22 -11.12
N PRO A 577 -26.22 -3.01 -10.75
CA PRO A 577 -26.78 -2.74 -9.44
C PRO A 577 -28.18 -3.33 -9.24
N SER A 578 -28.88 -3.72 -10.32
CA SER A 578 -30.19 -4.37 -10.28
C SER A 578 -30.08 -5.87 -10.03
N LYS A 579 -28.98 -6.51 -10.45
CA LYS A 579 -28.69 -7.93 -10.14
C LYS A 579 -28.04 -8.14 -8.76
N ALA A 580 -27.49 -7.10 -8.14
CA ALA A 580 -26.80 -7.20 -6.85
C ALA A 580 -27.77 -7.15 -5.66
N THR A 581 -27.57 -8.02 -4.66
CA THR A 581 -28.25 -7.86 -3.37
C THR A 581 -27.82 -6.58 -2.68
N LEU A 582 -28.64 -6.02 -1.78
CA LEU A 582 -28.29 -4.81 -1.01
C LEU A 582 -26.92 -4.92 -0.31
N ALA A 583 -26.59 -6.08 0.25
CA ALA A 583 -25.31 -6.31 0.91
C ALA A 583 -24.13 -6.43 -0.08
N ALA A 584 -24.34 -7.03 -1.26
CA ALA A 584 -23.32 -7.06 -2.31
C ALA A 584 -23.07 -5.65 -2.89
N ARG A 585 -24.13 -4.89 -3.14
CA ARG A 585 -24.08 -3.51 -3.62
C ARG A 585 -23.34 -2.61 -2.65
N SER A 586 -23.67 -2.66 -1.35
CA SER A 586 -22.96 -1.91 -0.31
C SER A 586 -21.46 -2.23 -0.27
N ARG A 587 -21.08 -3.51 -0.46
CA ARG A 587 -19.66 -3.90 -0.53
C ARG A 587 -18.96 -3.34 -1.77
N ASN A 588 -19.60 -3.38 -2.94
CA ASN A 588 -19.02 -2.81 -4.17
C ASN A 588 -18.76 -1.30 -4.02
N PHE A 589 -19.65 -0.57 -3.34
CA PHE A 589 -19.44 0.86 -3.08
C PHE A 589 -18.34 1.16 -2.05
N SER A 590 -17.98 0.21 -1.19
CA SER A 590 -16.96 0.39 -0.14
C SER A 590 -15.62 -0.29 -0.44
N GLN A 591 -15.51 -1.04 -1.54
CA GLN A 591 -14.32 -1.82 -1.90
C GLN A 591 -13.11 -0.94 -2.24
N VAL A 592 -13.35 0.29 -2.68
CA VAL A 592 -12.32 1.18 -3.20
C VAL A 592 -12.40 2.58 -2.62
N SER A 593 -11.25 3.25 -2.62
CA SER A 593 -11.08 4.66 -2.27
C SER A 593 -10.23 5.34 -3.34
N ASN A 594 -10.61 6.55 -3.78
CA ASN A 594 -10.00 7.24 -4.91
C ASN A 594 -9.87 6.35 -6.16
N LEU A 595 -10.92 5.58 -6.44
CA LEU A 595 -11.05 4.84 -7.69
C LEU A 595 -12.51 4.89 -8.13
N PRO A 596 -12.79 4.72 -9.42
CA PRO A 596 -14.15 4.66 -9.94
C PRO A 596 -14.94 3.46 -9.41
N VAL A 597 -16.25 3.63 -9.32
CA VAL A 597 -17.25 2.59 -9.08
C VAL A 597 -18.25 2.70 -10.21
N VAL A 598 -18.19 1.74 -11.14
CA VAL A 598 -18.94 1.77 -12.40
C VAL A 598 -20.22 0.95 -12.28
N LEU A 599 -21.34 1.60 -12.57
CA LEU A 599 -22.68 1.01 -12.63
C LEU A 599 -23.07 0.78 -14.09
N ILE A 600 -23.28 -0.49 -14.46
CA ILE A 600 -23.72 -0.87 -15.81
C ILE A 600 -25.15 -1.42 -15.79
N GLU A 601 -25.90 -1.20 -16.86
CA GLU A 601 -27.23 -1.81 -17.08
C GLU A 601 -28.28 -1.63 -15.94
N GLY A 602 -28.28 -0.50 -15.22
CA GLY A 602 -29.16 -0.27 -14.08
C GLY A 602 -30.61 0.08 -14.42
N ASP A 603 -30.88 0.45 -15.68
CA ASP A 603 -32.19 0.93 -16.16
C ASP A 603 -32.99 -0.15 -16.92
N ARG A 604 -32.96 -1.41 -16.44
CA ARG A 604 -33.73 -2.50 -17.04
C ARG A 604 -35.21 -2.39 -16.67
N ILE A 605 -36.07 -2.05 -17.62
CA ILE A 605 -37.50 -2.38 -17.58
C ILE A 605 -37.62 -3.84 -18.04
N GLN A 606 -37.64 -4.81 -17.13
CA GLN A 606 -37.99 -6.18 -17.49
C GLN A 606 -39.52 -6.32 -17.56
N ASP A 607 -40.03 -6.96 -18.62
CA ASP A 607 -41.46 -7.26 -18.84
C ASP A 607 -42.12 -8.09 -17.73
N THR A 608 -41.34 -8.58 -16.75
CA THR A 608 -41.85 -9.32 -15.60
C THR A 608 -41.99 -8.38 -14.40
N GLN A 609 -43.22 -8.17 -13.92
CA GLN A 609 -43.63 -7.28 -12.82
C GLN A 609 -42.90 -7.43 -11.45
N LYS A 610 -41.84 -8.25 -11.31
CA LYS A 610 -41.23 -8.63 -10.03
C LYS A 610 -39.83 -8.06 -9.74
N GLN A 611 -39.14 -7.40 -10.67
CA GLN A 611 -37.87 -6.71 -10.37
C GLN A 611 -37.90 -5.28 -10.92
N ARG A 612 -38.02 -4.29 -10.03
CA ARG A 612 -37.89 -2.87 -10.37
C ARG A 612 -36.42 -2.55 -10.68
N GLY A 613 -36.17 -1.65 -11.63
CA GLY A 613 -34.84 -1.11 -11.95
C GLY A 613 -34.17 -0.43 -10.75
N PHE A 614 -32.87 -0.12 -10.87
CA PHE A 614 -32.13 0.53 -9.79
C PHE A 614 -32.57 1.98 -9.62
N ASP A 615 -32.83 2.41 -8.38
CA ASP A 615 -33.16 3.81 -8.09
C ASP A 615 -31.88 4.65 -7.98
N PHE A 616 -31.60 5.43 -9.02
CA PHE A 616 -30.44 6.31 -9.07
C PHE A 616 -30.49 7.46 -8.05
N ASP A 617 -31.66 7.74 -7.46
CA ASP A 617 -31.75 8.71 -6.36
C ASP A 617 -31.02 8.25 -5.09
N GLU A 618 -30.78 6.94 -4.94
CA GLU A 618 -29.93 6.39 -3.86
C GLU A 618 -28.50 6.92 -3.92
N LEU A 619 -28.02 7.41 -5.08
CA LEU A 619 -26.64 7.89 -5.25
C LEU A 619 -26.41 9.29 -4.68
N LYS A 620 -27.45 10.09 -4.41
CA LYS A 620 -27.32 11.50 -3.98
C LYS A 620 -26.31 11.73 -2.83
N PRO A 621 -26.26 10.90 -1.77
CA PRO A 621 -25.30 11.08 -0.66
C PRO A 621 -23.84 10.88 -1.10
N LEU A 622 -23.59 10.01 -2.08
CA LEU A 622 -22.24 9.66 -2.56
C LEU A 622 -21.52 10.82 -3.24
N TYR A 623 -22.26 11.80 -3.77
CA TYR A 623 -21.72 13.02 -4.35
C TYR A 623 -20.81 13.77 -3.35
N ASN A 624 -21.21 13.78 -2.07
CA ASN A 624 -20.48 14.42 -0.98
C ASN A 624 -19.58 13.46 -0.20
N GLY A 625 -19.52 12.17 -0.59
CA GLY A 625 -18.77 11.13 0.11
C GLY A 625 -19.49 10.52 1.32
N THR A 626 -20.78 10.82 1.50
CA THR A 626 -21.58 10.19 2.57
C THR A 626 -21.87 8.73 2.22
N GLY A 627 -21.81 7.85 3.22
CA GLY A 627 -22.11 6.42 3.05
C GLY A 627 -23.58 6.17 2.70
N LEU A 628 -23.87 4.99 2.13
CA LEU A 628 -25.24 4.58 1.77
C LEU A 628 -26.03 4.00 2.94
N ARG A 629 -25.34 3.47 3.97
CA ARG A 629 -25.99 2.68 5.02
C ARG A 629 -25.22 2.65 6.33
N ALA A 630 -25.98 2.66 7.42
CA ALA A 630 -25.53 2.27 8.76
C ALA A 630 -25.64 0.76 9.00
N THR A 631 -24.58 0.18 9.54
CA THR A 631 -24.57 -1.18 10.07
C THR A 631 -24.40 -1.13 11.58
N GLY A 632 -25.21 -1.86 12.35
CA GLY A 632 -25.02 -1.95 13.80
C GLY A 632 -23.72 -2.69 14.11
N LEU A 633 -22.86 -2.10 14.94
CA LEU A 633 -21.68 -2.81 15.46
C LEU A 633 -22.14 -3.80 16.52
N LYS A 634 -21.51 -5.00 16.58
CA LYS A 634 -21.74 -5.95 17.66
C LYS A 634 -21.02 -5.49 18.93
N THR A 635 -21.48 -4.39 19.50
CA THR A 635 -21.03 -3.87 20.81
C THR A 635 -22.22 -3.86 21.77
N ASN A 636 -21.95 -3.75 23.08
CA ASN A 636 -23.02 -3.58 24.08
C ASN A 636 -23.65 -2.17 24.04
N ASN A 637 -23.25 -1.31 23.07
CA ASN A 637 -23.72 0.05 22.88
C ASN A 637 -24.54 0.16 21.57
N ASN A 638 -25.26 1.26 21.40
CA ASN A 638 -25.99 1.60 20.16
C ASN A 638 -25.08 2.17 19.06
N ASP A 639 -23.84 1.67 18.94
CA ASP A 639 -22.87 2.18 17.98
C ASP A 639 -23.18 1.68 16.56
N THR A 640 -23.23 2.59 15.60
CA THR A 640 -23.50 2.31 14.19
C THR A 640 -22.27 2.66 13.35
N ASN A 641 -21.92 1.77 12.44
CA ASN A 641 -20.86 1.96 11.45
C ASN A 641 -21.49 2.37 10.12
N GLU A 642 -21.30 3.64 9.76
CA GLU A 642 -21.64 4.25 8.47
C GLU A 642 -20.34 4.55 7.70
N PRO A 643 -19.75 3.58 6.99
CA PRO A 643 -18.52 3.83 6.27
C PRO A 643 -18.77 4.86 5.16
N PRO A 644 -17.96 5.93 5.06
CA PRO A 644 -18.11 6.93 4.01
C PRO A 644 -17.83 6.33 2.63
N PHE A 645 -18.41 6.93 1.60
CA PHE A 645 -18.11 6.57 0.22
C PHE A 645 -16.87 7.31 -0.26
N LYS A 646 -15.84 6.54 -0.63
CA LYS A 646 -14.51 7.08 -0.94
C LYS A 646 -14.15 7.04 -2.42
N GLY A 647 -14.97 6.40 -3.26
CA GLY A 647 -14.73 6.26 -4.70
C GLY A 647 -15.31 7.43 -5.53
N ALA A 648 -15.43 7.24 -6.84
CA ALA A 648 -16.13 8.14 -7.76
C ALA A 648 -17.18 7.37 -8.57
N ILE A 649 -18.36 7.94 -8.83
CA ILE A 649 -19.44 7.21 -9.51
C ILE A 649 -19.37 7.42 -11.02
N VAL A 650 -19.41 6.30 -11.75
CA VAL A 650 -19.58 6.26 -13.20
C VAL A 650 -20.84 5.45 -13.51
N ILE A 651 -21.68 5.98 -14.38
CA ILE A 651 -22.92 5.35 -14.82
C ILE A 651 -22.78 5.10 -16.32
N ALA A 652 -22.68 3.83 -16.73
CA ALA A 652 -22.55 3.46 -18.12
C ALA A 652 -23.80 2.72 -18.58
N GLN A 653 -24.60 3.35 -19.45
CA GLN A 653 -25.91 2.85 -19.89
C GLN A 653 -26.07 2.95 -21.40
N ASN A 654 -27.06 2.25 -21.95
CA ASN A 654 -27.40 2.36 -23.38
C ASN A 654 -28.31 3.57 -23.66
N ALA A 655 -29.13 3.94 -22.68
CA ALA A 655 -30.01 5.12 -22.71
C ALA A 655 -29.72 6.03 -21.52
N THR A 656 -30.12 7.29 -21.62
CA THR A 656 -29.98 8.29 -20.55
C THR A 656 -30.77 7.87 -19.33
N VAL A 657 -30.17 8.03 -18.14
CA VAL A 657 -30.82 7.69 -16.88
C VAL A 657 -32.01 8.59 -16.62
N THR A 658 -33.14 7.99 -16.28
CA THR A 658 -34.30 8.70 -15.75
C THR A 658 -34.16 8.83 -14.24
N ALA A 659 -33.81 10.02 -13.74
CA ALA A 659 -33.66 10.31 -12.31
C ALA A 659 -34.23 11.69 -11.95
N SER A 660 -34.31 12.00 -10.65
CA SER A 660 -34.74 13.33 -10.20
C SER A 660 -33.77 14.42 -10.67
N ASP A 661 -34.27 15.66 -10.78
CA ASP A 661 -33.45 16.84 -11.12
C ASP A 661 -32.20 16.95 -10.22
N ALA A 662 -32.31 16.50 -8.97
CA ALA A 662 -31.23 16.48 -8.01
C ALA A 662 -30.07 15.56 -8.41
N VAL A 663 -30.34 14.41 -9.03
CA VAL A 663 -29.29 13.54 -9.57
C VAL A 663 -28.76 14.13 -10.88
N THR A 664 -29.65 14.63 -11.75
CA THR A 664 -29.28 15.21 -13.04
C THR A 664 -28.31 16.39 -12.92
N GLU A 665 -28.50 17.28 -11.92
CA GLU A 665 -27.60 18.41 -11.65
C GLU A 665 -26.21 17.99 -11.10
N ARG A 666 -26.03 16.73 -10.69
CA ARG A 666 -24.76 16.16 -10.18
C ARG A 666 -23.94 15.43 -11.25
N ILE A 667 -24.53 15.23 -12.43
CA ILE A 667 -23.94 14.40 -13.50
C ILE A 667 -23.34 15.28 -14.60
N VAL A 668 -22.12 14.93 -15.00
CA VAL A 668 -21.50 15.30 -16.29
C VAL A 668 -21.85 14.22 -17.31
N HIS A 669 -22.57 14.58 -18.37
CA HIS A 669 -23.19 13.64 -19.30
C HIS A 669 -22.42 13.56 -20.63
N VAL A 670 -21.84 12.41 -20.93
CA VAL A 670 -21.10 12.13 -22.16
C VAL A 670 -21.91 11.19 -23.04
N MET A 671 -22.30 11.66 -24.23
CA MET A 671 -22.98 10.85 -25.23
C MET A 671 -21.99 10.39 -26.29
N THR A 672 -21.82 9.08 -26.43
CA THR A 672 -21.06 8.44 -27.52
C THR A 672 -22.01 8.03 -28.63
N ASP A 673 -21.68 8.35 -29.88
CA ASP A 673 -22.45 7.99 -31.07
C ASP A 673 -21.57 7.40 -32.17
N LYS A 674 -22.18 7.02 -33.29
CA LYS A 674 -21.49 6.41 -34.44
C LYS A 674 -21.08 7.41 -35.52
N ARG A 675 -21.36 8.71 -35.36
CA ARG A 675 -21.28 9.70 -36.45
C ARG A 675 -19.86 9.90 -36.97
N ASN A 676 -18.87 9.79 -36.09
CA ASN A 676 -17.46 10.01 -36.41
C ASN A 676 -16.69 8.70 -36.67
N GLN A 677 -17.37 7.55 -36.75
CA GLN A 677 -16.69 6.26 -36.96
C GLN A 677 -16.25 6.09 -38.42
N ASN A 678 -14.95 5.86 -38.61
CA ASN A 678 -14.34 5.54 -39.90
C ASN A 678 -13.21 4.51 -39.72
N ALA A 679 -12.48 4.17 -40.80
CA ALA A 679 -11.40 3.18 -40.75
C ALA A 679 -10.31 3.55 -39.75
N VAL A 680 -9.89 4.83 -39.70
CA VAL A 680 -8.84 5.32 -38.80
C VAL A 680 -9.27 5.23 -37.33
N THR A 681 -10.49 5.69 -37.02
CA THR A 681 -11.00 5.64 -35.64
C THR A 681 -11.19 4.19 -35.16
N ARG A 682 -11.59 3.29 -36.07
CA ARG A 682 -11.75 1.86 -35.77
C ARG A 682 -10.40 1.20 -35.49
N GLU A 683 -9.38 1.44 -36.32
CA GLU A 683 -8.04 0.91 -36.10
C GLU A 683 -7.45 1.40 -34.76
N ALA A 684 -7.66 2.67 -34.41
CA ALA A 684 -7.26 3.20 -33.10
C ALA A 684 -7.99 2.48 -31.95
N ALA A 685 -9.30 2.30 -32.05
CA ALA A 685 -10.08 1.55 -31.05
C ALA A 685 -9.63 0.09 -30.91
N GLU A 686 -9.31 -0.59 -32.02
CA GLU A 686 -8.78 -1.97 -32.01
C GLU A 686 -7.38 -2.05 -31.39
N ARG A 687 -6.51 -1.04 -31.59
CA ARG A 687 -5.22 -0.95 -30.88
C ARG A 687 -5.41 -0.80 -29.38
N LEU A 688 -6.31 0.09 -28.96
CA LEU A 688 -6.66 0.27 -27.54
C LEU A 688 -7.23 -1.01 -26.93
N GLU A 689 -8.10 -1.73 -27.63
CA GLU A 689 -8.69 -2.99 -27.17
C GLU A 689 -7.61 -4.05 -26.90
N ARG A 690 -6.57 -4.15 -27.74
CA ARG A 690 -5.51 -5.15 -27.62
C ARG A 690 -4.40 -4.79 -26.64
N MET A 691 -4.36 -3.56 -26.15
CA MET A 691 -3.24 -3.09 -25.33
C MET A 691 -3.29 -3.70 -23.91
N PRO A 692 -2.25 -4.42 -23.46
CA PRO A 692 -2.25 -5.03 -22.13
C PRO A 692 -2.11 -3.96 -21.02
N ALA A 693 -2.56 -4.28 -19.80
CA ALA A 693 -2.53 -3.32 -18.69
C ALA A 693 -1.10 -2.92 -18.28
N ASP A 694 -0.11 -3.80 -18.44
CA ASP A 694 1.29 -3.49 -18.10
C ASP A 694 1.88 -2.35 -18.95
N GLN A 695 1.40 -2.16 -20.18
CA GLN A 695 1.82 -1.08 -21.08
C GLN A 695 1.18 0.27 -20.77
N VAL A 696 0.05 0.31 -20.04
CA VAL A 696 -0.73 1.55 -19.83
C VAL A 696 -0.89 1.93 -18.35
N SER A 697 -0.81 0.96 -17.44
CA SER A 697 -1.04 1.14 -15.99
C SER A 697 -0.05 2.06 -15.29
N GLY A 698 1.11 2.33 -15.92
CA GLY A 698 2.04 3.37 -15.47
C GLY A 698 1.38 4.77 -15.36
N PHE A 699 0.26 4.99 -16.06
CA PHE A 699 -0.56 6.20 -15.90
C PHE A 699 -0.94 6.46 -14.44
N LEU A 700 -1.45 5.46 -13.71
CA LEU A 700 -1.85 5.62 -12.31
C LEU A 700 -0.67 6.08 -11.43
N LEU A 701 0.53 5.55 -11.63
CA LEU A 701 1.72 6.00 -10.89
C LEU A 701 2.10 7.43 -11.27
N ARG A 702 2.08 7.79 -12.56
CA ARG A 702 2.37 9.16 -13.02
C ARG A 702 1.43 10.18 -12.39
N VAL A 703 0.14 9.84 -12.28
CA VAL A 703 -0.86 10.69 -11.61
C VAL A 703 -0.59 10.78 -10.10
N THR A 704 -0.56 9.64 -9.42
CA THR A 704 -0.50 9.61 -7.93
C THR A 704 0.85 10.08 -7.38
N CYS A 705 1.95 9.87 -8.10
CA CYS A 705 3.26 10.40 -7.72
C CYS A 705 3.38 11.92 -7.90
N ARG A 706 2.44 12.56 -8.63
CA ARG A 706 2.37 14.01 -8.80
C ARG A 706 1.25 14.65 -7.98
N GLU A 707 0.80 13.98 -6.91
CA GLU A 707 -0.30 14.46 -6.06
C GLU A 707 -0.17 15.94 -5.69
N ALA A 708 0.97 16.37 -5.13
CA ALA A 708 1.15 17.76 -4.69
C ALA A 708 1.06 18.75 -5.87
N GLU A 709 1.76 18.47 -6.97
CA GLU A 709 1.77 19.31 -8.17
C GLU A 709 0.35 19.46 -8.76
N ILE A 710 -0.38 18.36 -8.89
CA ILE A 710 -1.74 18.33 -9.44
C ILE A 710 -2.70 19.07 -8.51
N MET A 711 -2.64 18.81 -7.20
CA MET A 711 -3.56 19.41 -6.24
C MET A 711 -3.32 20.91 -6.05
N ASP A 712 -2.07 21.37 -6.12
CA ASP A 712 -1.73 22.79 -6.05
C ASP A 712 -2.21 23.54 -7.31
N ALA A 713 -1.99 22.98 -8.50
CA ALA A 713 -2.42 23.58 -9.76
C ALA A 713 -3.96 23.53 -9.95
N PHE A 714 -4.64 22.53 -9.40
CA PHE A 714 -6.09 22.36 -9.54
C PHE A 714 -6.88 23.56 -9.06
N ASP A 715 -6.47 24.19 -7.95
CA ASP A 715 -7.26 25.27 -7.33
C ASP A 715 -7.40 26.49 -8.23
N GLU A 716 -6.28 26.93 -8.82
CA GLU A 716 -6.26 28.09 -9.70
C GLU A 716 -7.07 27.82 -10.97
N LEU A 717 -6.88 26.64 -11.57
CA LEU A 717 -7.61 26.22 -12.75
C LEU A 717 -9.11 26.10 -12.50
N TYR A 718 -9.50 25.54 -11.34
CA TYR A 718 -10.90 25.43 -10.94
C TYR A 718 -11.55 26.80 -10.74
N GLU A 719 -10.93 27.72 -10.00
CA GLU A 719 -11.51 29.05 -9.78
C GLU A 719 -11.62 29.86 -11.08
N ASN A 720 -10.66 29.72 -11.99
CA ASN A 720 -10.72 30.34 -13.32
C ASN A 720 -11.88 29.76 -14.15
N ALA A 721 -11.98 28.43 -14.25
CA ALA A 721 -13.07 27.77 -14.98
C ALA A 721 -14.45 28.07 -14.39
N ARG A 722 -14.56 28.12 -13.05
CA ARG A 722 -15.79 28.47 -12.34
C ARG A 722 -16.26 29.88 -12.70
N ARG A 723 -15.37 30.87 -12.63
CA ARG A 723 -15.69 32.27 -12.99
C ARG A 723 -16.11 32.39 -14.45
N GLN A 724 -15.42 31.70 -15.35
CA GLN A 724 -15.78 31.68 -16.77
C GLN A 724 -17.19 31.12 -16.99
N LEU A 725 -17.51 29.96 -16.41
CA LEU A 725 -18.85 29.36 -16.53
C LEU A 725 -19.94 30.23 -15.90
N GLU A 726 -19.72 30.76 -14.71
CA GLU A 726 -20.69 31.64 -14.02
C GLU A 726 -20.92 32.96 -14.75
N SER A 727 -19.95 33.44 -15.55
CA SER A 727 -20.13 34.64 -16.38
C SER A 727 -21.01 34.40 -17.60
N ARG A 728 -21.25 33.14 -17.99
CA ARG A 728 -22.07 32.81 -19.15
C ARG A 728 -23.57 32.94 -18.82
N PRO A 729 -24.36 33.65 -19.66
CA PRO A 729 -25.79 33.85 -19.39
C PRO A 729 -26.63 32.56 -19.48
N ASP A 730 -26.14 31.54 -20.19
CA ASP A 730 -26.76 30.23 -20.38
C ASP A 730 -26.40 29.21 -19.28
N VAL A 731 -25.46 29.52 -18.37
CA VAL A 731 -25.02 28.62 -17.27
C VAL A 731 -25.28 29.26 -15.90
N LYS A 732 -26.56 29.49 -15.56
CA LYS A 732 -26.95 30.09 -14.26
C LYS A 732 -27.04 29.10 -13.09
N HIS A 733 -26.87 27.81 -13.33
CA HIS A 733 -27.06 26.77 -12.33
C HIS A 733 -25.75 26.46 -11.59
N ILE A 734 -25.62 26.93 -10.34
CA ILE A 734 -24.39 26.87 -9.54
C ILE A 734 -23.76 25.46 -9.50
N ARG A 735 -24.57 24.42 -9.28
CA ARG A 735 -24.02 23.05 -9.20
C ARG A 735 -23.49 22.50 -10.52
N ILE A 736 -24.16 22.83 -11.63
CA ILE A 736 -23.73 22.41 -12.97
C ILE A 736 -22.43 23.14 -13.31
N ALA A 737 -22.37 24.45 -13.06
CA ALA A 737 -21.15 25.25 -13.24
C ALA A 737 -19.99 24.66 -12.42
N LYS A 738 -20.23 24.34 -11.13
CA LYS A 738 -19.24 23.71 -10.25
C LYS A 738 -18.70 22.39 -10.81
N ASN A 739 -19.58 21.48 -11.21
CA ASN A 739 -19.17 20.16 -11.72
C ASN A 739 -18.35 20.27 -13.00
N HIS A 740 -18.77 21.13 -13.94
CA HIS A 740 -18.05 21.32 -15.19
C HIS A 740 -16.76 22.11 -15.00
N ALA A 741 -16.69 23.05 -14.04
CA ALA A 741 -15.44 23.72 -13.65
C ALA A 741 -14.42 22.73 -13.08
N GLN A 742 -14.85 21.77 -12.24
CA GLN A 742 -13.97 20.69 -11.77
C GLN A 742 -13.43 19.87 -12.95
N MET A 743 -14.27 19.54 -13.93
CA MET A 743 -13.85 18.80 -15.11
C MET A 743 -12.90 19.59 -16.02
N ILE A 744 -13.16 20.87 -16.25
CA ILE A 744 -12.28 21.74 -17.06
C ILE A 744 -10.90 21.84 -16.41
N ALA A 745 -10.85 21.99 -15.08
CA ALA A 745 -9.59 21.99 -14.34
C ALA A 745 -8.85 20.65 -14.49
N LEU A 746 -9.54 19.51 -14.38
CA LEU A 746 -8.92 18.19 -14.59
C LEU A 746 -8.40 17.99 -16.00
N VAL A 747 -9.15 18.41 -17.03
CA VAL A 747 -8.69 18.34 -18.43
C VAL A 747 -7.43 19.19 -18.62
N SER A 748 -7.41 20.40 -18.04
CA SER A 748 -6.27 21.31 -18.10
C SER A 748 -5.01 20.77 -17.40
N LEU A 749 -5.15 19.77 -16.52
CA LEU A 749 -4.06 19.12 -15.80
C LEU A 749 -3.52 17.87 -16.50
N LEU A 750 -4.18 17.36 -17.54
CA LEU A 750 -3.70 16.20 -18.31
C LEU A 750 -2.25 16.36 -18.83
N PRO A 751 -1.80 17.54 -19.31
CA PRO A 751 -0.42 17.76 -19.76
C PRO A 751 0.65 17.50 -18.70
N LEU A 752 0.31 17.54 -17.41
CA LEU A 752 1.26 17.21 -16.34
C LEU A 752 1.59 15.71 -16.31
N VAL A 753 0.71 14.86 -16.83
CA VAL A 753 0.81 13.39 -16.67
C VAL A 753 1.12 12.71 -18.00
N VAL A 754 0.53 13.20 -19.09
CA VAL A 754 0.61 12.63 -20.44
C VAL A 754 0.92 13.73 -21.45
N ASP A 755 1.61 13.37 -22.52
CA ASP A 755 1.91 14.30 -23.61
C ASP A 755 0.65 14.50 -24.47
N VAL A 756 0.03 15.67 -24.36
CA VAL A 756 -1.21 16.01 -25.06
C VAL A 756 -1.11 17.41 -25.68
N PRO A 757 -1.43 17.57 -26.97
CA PRO A 757 -1.45 18.88 -27.62
C PRO A 757 -2.41 19.87 -26.96
N GLU A 758 -1.96 21.13 -26.80
CA GLU A 758 -2.74 22.22 -26.20
C GLU A 758 -4.09 22.46 -26.91
N GLU A 759 -4.12 22.31 -28.23
CA GLU A 759 -5.35 22.45 -29.02
C GLU A 759 -6.43 21.45 -28.59
N ARG A 760 -6.05 20.20 -28.30
CA ARG A 760 -7.00 19.16 -27.86
C ARG A 760 -7.55 19.46 -26.47
N ILE A 761 -6.72 20.04 -25.59
CA ILE A 761 -7.13 20.51 -24.27
C ILE A 761 -8.14 21.65 -24.40
N ALA A 762 -7.86 22.66 -25.22
CA ALA A 762 -8.76 23.78 -25.48
C ALA A 762 -10.12 23.31 -26.02
N GLN A 763 -10.12 22.48 -27.06
CA GLN A 763 -11.34 21.91 -27.65
C GLN A 763 -12.19 21.13 -26.63
N THR A 764 -11.52 20.38 -25.75
CA THR A 764 -12.19 19.59 -24.70
C THR A 764 -12.78 20.49 -23.61
N CYS A 765 -12.08 21.57 -23.23
CA CYS A 765 -12.58 22.55 -22.26
C CYS A 765 -13.79 23.32 -22.80
N ASP A 766 -13.75 23.76 -24.06
CA ASP A 766 -14.86 24.43 -24.73
C ASP A 766 -16.10 23.51 -24.78
N ARG A 767 -15.90 22.24 -25.15
CA ARG A 767 -17.00 21.25 -25.16
C ARG A 767 -17.62 21.07 -23.78
N LEU A 768 -16.81 21.01 -22.71
CA LEU A 768 -17.34 20.94 -21.34
C LEU A 768 -18.17 22.17 -20.96
N ALA A 769 -17.79 23.36 -21.42
CA ALA A 769 -18.57 24.58 -21.19
C ALA A 769 -19.91 24.56 -21.94
N GLU A 770 -19.94 24.05 -23.16
CA GLU A 770 -21.18 23.83 -23.91
C GLU A 770 -22.08 22.78 -23.24
N MET A 771 -21.50 21.67 -22.78
CA MET A 771 -22.21 20.61 -22.05
C MET A 771 -22.87 21.15 -20.78
N ALA A 772 -22.23 22.10 -20.08
CA ALA A 772 -22.84 22.78 -18.95
C ALA A 772 -24.12 23.53 -19.35
N ALA A 773 -24.09 24.26 -20.46
CA ALA A 773 -25.25 25.00 -20.98
C ALA A 773 -26.35 24.06 -21.50
N GLU A 774 -26.00 22.95 -22.16
CA GLU A 774 -26.93 21.88 -22.55
C GLU A 774 -27.62 21.28 -21.33
N ARG A 775 -26.86 21.01 -20.26
CA ARG A 775 -27.41 20.46 -19.01
C ARG A 775 -28.38 21.42 -18.33
N VAL A 776 -28.12 22.73 -18.36
CA VAL A 776 -29.05 23.74 -17.84
C VAL A 776 -30.33 23.80 -18.66
N ARG A 777 -30.24 23.68 -20.00
CA ARG A 777 -31.40 23.63 -20.90
C ARG A 777 -32.28 22.40 -20.63
N LEU A 778 -31.67 21.22 -20.52
CA LEU A 778 -32.38 19.97 -20.18
C LEU A 778 -33.08 20.03 -18.82
N LEU A 779 -32.54 20.77 -17.85
CA LEU A 779 -33.22 20.97 -16.57
C LEU A 779 -34.42 21.92 -16.66
N ARG A 780 -34.54 22.75 -17.70
CA ARG A 780 -35.67 23.66 -17.93
C ARG A 780 -36.76 23.05 -18.79
N ASP A 781 -36.38 22.23 -19.76
CA ASP A 781 -37.30 21.67 -20.74
C ASP A 781 -38.10 20.49 -20.16
N ASP A 782 -39.28 20.26 -20.72
CA ASP A 782 -40.13 19.12 -20.38
C ASP A 782 -39.57 17.81 -20.96
N SER A 783 -39.90 16.69 -20.32
CA SER A 783 -39.55 15.37 -20.88
C SER A 783 -40.27 15.16 -22.22
N PRO A 784 -39.72 14.35 -23.15
CA PRO A 784 -40.32 14.15 -24.47
C PRO A 784 -41.80 13.75 -24.43
N ILE A 785 -42.20 12.94 -23.45
CA ILE A 785 -43.60 12.52 -23.28
C ILE A 785 -44.52 13.67 -22.84
N VAL A 786 -44.00 14.61 -22.04
CA VAL A 786 -44.75 15.80 -21.61
C VAL A 786 -44.80 16.83 -22.74
N ALA A 787 -43.71 17.01 -23.49
CA ALA A 787 -43.70 17.83 -24.69
C ALA A 787 -44.71 17.32 -25.74
N GLU A 788 -44.69 16.02 -26.04
CA GLU A 788 -45.65 15.39 -26.96
C GLU A 788 -47.11 15.54 -26.47
N PHE A 789 -47.35 15.43 -25.16
CA PHE A 789 -48.66 15.70 -24.59
C PHE A 789 -49.12 17.14 -24.87
N TRP A 790 -48.26 18.14 -24.65
CA TRP A 790 -48.60 19.54 -24.87
C TRP A 790 -48.75 19.88 -26.36
N GLU A 791 -47.95 19.29 -27.25
CA GLU A 791 -48.14 19.40 -28.70
C GLU A 791 -49.50 18.86 -29.13
N LYS A 792 -49.89 17.67 -28.64
CA LYS A 792 -51.22 17.10 -28.91
C LYS A 792 -52.33 17.94 -28.30
N PHE A 793 -52.13 18.47 -27.10
CA PHE A 793 -53.07 19.38 -26.46
C PHE A 793 -53.30 20.63 -27.30
N ASP A 794 -52.23 21.30 -27.74
CA ASP A 794 -52.31 22.53 -28.54
C ASP A 794 -52.91 22.27 -29.92
N TYR A 795 -52.57 21.14 -30.54
CA TYR A 795 -53.19 20.70 -31.79
C TYR A 795 -54.71 20.54 -31.63
N LEU A 796 -55.16 19.82 -30.60
CA LEU A 796 -56.60 19.65 -30.32
C LEU A 796 -57.28 20.97 -29.93
N ASP A 797 -56.60 21.85 -29.19
CA ASP A 797 -57.10 23.17 -28.83
C ASP A 797 -57.33 24.04 -30.07
N SER A 798 -56.45 23.93 -31.07
CA SER A 798 -56.56 24.65 -32.34
C SER A 798 -57.71 24.15 -33.24
N LEU A 799 -57.98 22.84 -33.23
CA LEU A 799 -59.01 22.21 -34.06
C LEU A 799 -60.44 22.41 -33.54
N GLU A 800 -60.63 22.31 -32.23
CA GLU A 800 -61.97 22.39 -31.64
C GLU A 800 -62.56 23.80 -31.71
N ARG A 801 -63.82 23.93 -32.12
CA ARG A 801 -64.51 25.23 -32.27
C ARG A 801 -64.39 26.15 -31.05
N PHE A 802 -64.41 25.59 -29.85
CA PHE A 802 -64.32 26.32 -28.58
C PHE A 802 -63.01 26.05 -27.81
N GLY A 803 -62.07 25.30 -28.40
CA GLY A 803 -60.86 24.81 -27.75
C GLY A 803 -61.09 23.64 -26.78
N VAL A 804 -60.01 23.17 -26.18
CA VAL A 804 -59.97 22.15 -25.10
C VAL A 804 -59.54 22.73 -23.75
N ASN A 805 -59.03 23.97 -23.71
CA ASN A 805 -58.80 24.72 -22.48
C ASN A 805 -60.13 25.18 -21.85
N HIS A 806 -60.48 24.68 -20.65
CA HIS A 806 -61.74 25.02 -19.98
C HIS A 806 -61.85 26.47 -19.50
N TYR A 807 -60.76 27.26 -19.50
CA TYR A 807 -60.84 28.71 -19.33
C TYR A 807 -61.21 29.48 -20.61
N GLY A 808 -61.22 28.81 -21.77
CA GLY A 808 -61.58 29.35 -23.07
C GLY A 808 -60.44 30.08 -23.79
N ARG A 809 -60.58 30.26 -25.11
CA ARG A 809 -59.57 30.88 -25.99
C ARG A 809 -59.27 32.36 -25.66
N GLY A 810 -60.21 33.08 -25.03
CA GLY A 810 -60.05 34.47 -24.57
C GLY A 810 -59.53 34.60 -23.14
N ASN A 811 -58.81 33.60 -22.62
CA ASN A 811 -58.37 33.61 -21.23
C ASN A 811 -57.24 34.60 -20.97
N ASN A 812 -57.56 35.79 -20.45
CA ASN A 812 -56.59 36.80 -20.03
C ASN A 812 -55.86 36.47 -18.71
N LYS A 813 -56.10 35.30 -18.11
CA LYS A 813 -55.49 34.90 -16.83
C LYS A 813 -54.13 34.23 -16.98
N GLY A 814 -53.68 33.92 -18.21
CA GLY A 814 -52.43 33.19 -18.43
C GLY A 814 -52.43 31.77 -17.85
N LEU A 815 -53.59 31.11 -17.83
CA LEU A 815 -53.79 29.77 -17.25
C LEU A 815 -54.42 28.80 -18.26
N ILE A 816 -54.17 27.52 -18.06
CA ILE A 816 -54.76 26.42 -18.82
C ILE A 816 -55.48 25.50 -17.84
N ALA A 817 -56.77 25.24 -18.07
CA ALA A 817 -57.54 24.29 -17.30
C ALA A 817 -57.78 23.03 -18.14
N VAL A 818 -57.14 21.92 -17.76
CA VAL A 818 -57.20 20.65 -18.48
C VAL A 818 -58.04 19.65 -17.71
N SER A 819 -59.12 19.17 -18.33
CA SER A 819 -59.83 17.98 -17.89
C SER A 819 -59.37 16.81 -18.75
N PHE A 820 -58.55 15.92 -18.18
CA PHE A 820 -58.04 14.75 -18.91
C PHE A 820 -59.16 13.86 -19.51
N PRO A 821 -60.28 13.58 -18.81
CA PRO A 821 -61.40 12.83 -19.42
C PRO A 821 -62.04 13.54 -20.61
N HIS A 822 -62.18 14.87 -20.54
CA HIS A 822 -62.71 15.66 -21.65
C HIS A 822 -61.74 15.65 -22.84
N LEU A 823 -60.45 15.86 -22.56
CA LEU A 823 -59.40 15.84 -23.56
C LEU A 823 -59.29 14.48 -24.27
N GLU A 824 -59.46 13.37 -23.54
CA GLU A 824 -59.50 12.02 -24.11
C GLU A 824 -60.66 11.83 -25.09
N SER A 825 -61.86 12.31 -24.71
CA SER A 825 -63.04 12.28 -25.58
C SER A 825 -62.83 13.12 -26.84
N VAL A 826 -62.21 14.30 -26.72
CA VAL A 826 -61.85 15.14 -27.87
C VAL A 826 -60.83 14.45 -28.76
N GLY A 827 -59.78 13.87 -28.18
CA GLY A 827 -58.75 13.13 -28.91
C GLY A 827 -59.33 11.97 -29.72
N ALA A 828 -60.25 11.20 -29.13
CA ALA A 828 -60.96 10.13 -29.82
C ALA A 828 -61.76 10.62 -31.04
N ARG A 829 -62.40 11.81 -30.95
CA ARG A 829 -63.14 12.42 -32.07
C ARG A 829 -62.23 12.81 -33.25
N HIS A 830 -60.99 13.21 -32.97
CA HIS A 830 -60.00 13.63 -33.99
C HIS A 830 -58.98 12.54 -34.35
N ASN A 831 -59.19 11.29 -33.91
CA ASN A 831 -58.24 10.19 -34.08
C ASN A 831 -56.82 10.47 -33.51
N VAL A 832 -56.71 11.33 -32.50
CA VAL A 832 -55.46 11.63 -31.79
C VAL A 832 -55.37 10.77 -30.52
N ARG A 833 -54.38 9.86 -30.47
CA ARG A 833 -54.16 9.03 -29.28
C ARG A 833 -53.32 9.76 -28.25
N LEU A 834 -53.95 10.09 -27.12
CA LEU A 834 -53.32 10.78 -25.99
C LEU A 834 -52.71 9.82 -24.94
N ASN A 835 -53.15 8.55 -24.91
CA ASN A 835 -52.68 7.52 -23.97
C ASN A 835 -52.63 8.01 -22.51
N ILE A 836 -53.74 8.53 -22.00
CA ILE A 836 -53.78 9.14 -20.68
C ILE A 836 -53.72 8.05 -19.60
N THR A 837 -52.52 7.80 -19.09
CA THR A 837 -52.29 6.95 -17.91
C THR A 837 -52.06 7.80 -16.66
N ARG A 838 -52.06 7.16 -15.49
CA ARG A 838 -51.73 7.85 -14.24
C ARG A 838 -50.31 8.41 -14.25
N GLU A 839 -49.38 7.66 -14.83
CA GLU A 839 -47.98 8.04 -15.00
C GLU A 839 -47.84 9.27 -15.90
N LEU A 840 -48.59 9.34 -17.01
CA LEU A 840 -48.61 10.52 -17.87
C LEU A 840 -49.16 11.74 -17.14
N ILE A 841 -50.26 11.59 -16.41
CA ILE A 841 -50.85 12.70 -15.63
C ILE A 841 -49.84 13.21 -14.60
N ASP A 842 -49.17 12.32 -13.88
CA ASP A 842 -48.16 12.72 -12.89
C ASP A 842 -46.93 13.36 -13.56
N ALA A 843 -46.50 12.87 -14.73
CA ALA A 843 -45.42 13.48 -15.52
C ALA A 843 -45.78 14.89 -16.03
N VAL A 844 -46.97 15.07 -16.60
CA VAL A 844 -47.46 16.38 -17.09
C VAL A 844 -47.62 17.36 -15.93
N ARG A 845 -48.09 16.90 -14.76
CA ARG A 845 -48.18 17.72 -13.55
C ARG A 845 -46.82 18.15 -13.01
N ALA A 846 -45.81 17.28 -13.14
CA ALA A 846 -44.43 17.58 -12.83
C ALA A 846 -43.72 18.39 -13.92
N GLY A 847 -44.42 18.70 -15.02
CA GLY A 847 -43.88 19.44 -16.15
C GLY A 847 -43.42 20.86 -15.81
N LYS A 848 -42.43 21.33 -16.55
CA LYS A 848 -41.62 22.53 -16.33
C LYS A 848 -42.03 23.69 -17.23
N VAL A 849 -42.41 23.42 -18.49
CA VAL A 849 -42.78 24.46 -19.46
C VAL A 849 -44.14 25.07 -19.07
N ARG A 850 -45.13 24.21 -18.84
CA ARG A 850 -46.48 24.59 -18.38
C ARG A 850 -46.70 24.06 -16.97
N LYS A 851 -46.19 24.79 -15.98
CA LYS A 851 -46.19 24.35 -14.58
C LYS A 851 -47.62 24.16 -14.04
N CYS A 852 -47.89 23.00 -13.45
CA CYS A 852 -49.13 22.76 -12.71
C CYS A 852 -49.14 23.57 -11.40
N ILE A 853 -50.17 24.40 -11.20
CA ILE A 853 -50.30 25.26 -10.01
C ILE A 853 -51.37 24.77 -9.04
N SER A 854 -52.23 23.84 -9.45
CA SER A 854 -53.23 23.27 -8.57
C SER A 854 -52.66 22.06 -7.82
N GLY A 855 -52.68 22.11 -6.48
CA GLY A 855 -52.24 20.99 -5.62
C GLY A 855 -53.21 19.80 -5.63
N LYS A 856 -54.42 20.00 -6.15
CA LYS A 856 -55.47 18.99 -6.33
C LYS A 856 -56.29 19.33 -7.60
N ILE A 857 -57.21 18.44 -7.97
CA ILE A 857 -58.18 18.69 -9.03
C ILE A 857 -59.16 19.76 -8.55
N ASP A 858 -59.30 20.85 -9.31
CA ASP A 858 -60.18 21.97 -8.99
C ASP A 858 -61.44 21.95 -9.86
N THR A 859 -62.54 22.47 -9.30
CA THR A 859 -63.79 22.65 -10.04
C THR A 859 -63.76 23.97 -10.79
N VAL A 860 -63.73 23.91 -12.12
CA VAL A 860 -63.66 25.07 -13.01
C VAL A 860 -65.01 25.26 -13.71
N ARG A 861 -65.55 26.49 -13.72
CA ARG A 861 -66.69 26.85 -14.57
C ARG A 861 -66.23 26.87 -16.03
N SER A 862 -66.67 25.88 -16.81
CA SER A 862 -66.16 25.61 -18.15
C SER A 862 -66.66 26.66 -19.15
N ALA A 863 -65.74 27.42 -19.73
CA ALA A 863 -66.05 28.37 -20.81
C ALA A 863 -66.52 27.63 -22.07
N ILE A 864 -65.92 26.47 -22.37
CA ILE A 864 -66.32 25.58 -23.46
C ILE A 864 -67.79 25.19 -23.32
N SER A 865 -68.16 24.63 -22.17
CA SER A 865 -69.52 24.14 -21.92
C SER A 865 -70.55 25.28 -21.92
N ARG A 866 -70.15 26.48 -21.48
CA ARG A 866 -71.00 27.68 -21.57
C ARG A 866 -71.29 28.06 -23.02
N GLU A 867 -70.28 28.07 -23.88
CA GLU A 867 -70.47 28.39 -25.31
C GLU A 867 -71.22 27.28 -26.05
N GLU A 868 -70.95 26.00 -25.75
CA GLU A 868 -71.69 24.87 -26.33
C GLU A 868 -73.18 24.87 -25.96
N ASN A 869 -73.51 25.38 -24.77
CA ASN A 869 -74.88 25.50 -24.29
C ASN A 869 -75.60 26.77 -24.82
N LYS A 870 -74.86 27.77 -25.34
CA LYS A 870 -75.44 28.97 -26.00
C LYS A 870 -76.01 28.56 -27.36
N GLY A 871 -77.24 28.06 -27.34
CA GLY A 871 -77.96 27.60 -28.51
C GLY A 871 -78.74 26.30 -28.29
N ARG A 872 -78.52 25.61 -27.16
CA ARG A 872 -79.27 24.42 -26.77
C ARG A 872 -80.50 24.81 -25.94
N GLY A 873 -81.70 24.60 -26.51
CA GLY A 873 -82.97 24.75 -25.79
C GLY A 873 -83.19 23.66 -24.73
N GLY A 874 -84.28 23.74 -23.95
CA GLY A 874 -84.56 22.83 -22.82
C GLY A 874 -84.78 21.34 -23.14
N VAL A 875 -84.71 20.95 -24.42
CA VAL A 875 -84.94 19.57 -24.90
C VAL A 875 -83.63 18.86 -25.28
N GLN A 876 -82.50 19.58 -25.36
CA GLN A 876 -81.19 19.00 -25.66
C GLN A 876 -80.34 18.88 -24.40
N ASP A 877 -79.62 17.76 -24.26
CA ASP A 877 -78.68 17.55 -23.16
C ASP A 877 -77.62 18.66 -23.14
N LYS A 878 -77.58 19.40 -22.03
CA LYS A 878 -76.60 20.47 -21.80
C LYS A 878 -75.29 19.86 -21.28
N ALA A 879 -74.18 20.40 -21.76
CA ALA A 879 -72.87 20.10 -21.18
C ALA A 879 -72.81 20.64 -19.73
N PRO A 880 -72.10 19.97 -18.80
CA PRO A 880 -72.02 20.39 -17.41
C PRO A 880 -71.36 21.77 -17.29
N GLU A 881 -71.98 22.68 -16.52
CA GLU A 881 -71.45 24.05 -16.37
C GLU A 881 -70.11 24.11 -15.61
N THR A 882 -69.81 23.08 -14.83
CA THR A 882 -68.55 22.94 -14.09
C THR A 882 -67.86 21.62 -14.41
N VAL A 883 -66.56 21.68 -14.64
CA VAL A 883 -65.72 20.52 -14.98
C VAL A 883 -64.54 20.44 -14.00
N LYS A 884 -64.15 19.22 -13.65
CA LYS A 884 -62.98 18.94 -12.81
C LYS A 884 -61.70 19.02 -13.64
N CYS A 885 -60.83 19.98 -13.33
CA CYS A 885 -59.63 20.27 -14.12
C CYS A 885 -58.37 20.32 -13.24
N TRP A 886 -57.24 20.02 -13.84
CA TRP A 886 -55.93 20.46 -13.35
C TRP A 886 -55.60 21.83 -13.96
N ILE A 887 -54.97 22.70 -13.17
CA ILE A 887 -54.66 24.06 -13.60
C ILE A 887 -53.15 24.18 -13.83
N PHE A 888 -52.80 24.69 -15.01
CA PHE A 888 -51.44 24.93 -15.46
C PHE A 888 -51.25 26.39 -15.83
N GLN A 889 -50.00 26.87 -15.83
CA GLN A 889 -49.65 28.15 -16.42
C GLN A 889 -49.62 28.02 -17.96
N ALA A 890 -50.17 29.01 -18.66
CA ALA A 890 -49.94 29.15 -20.10
C ALA A 890 -48.52 29.67 -20.34
N ASP A 891 -47.92 29.35 -21.49
CA ASP A 891 -46.53 29.71 -21.80
C ASP A 891 -46.25 31.18 -21.45
N SER A 892 -45.14 31.44 -20.76
CA SER A 892 -44.66 32.80 -20.53
C SER A 892 -44.12 33.36 -21.85
N THR A 893 -45.01 33.72 -22.78
CA THR A 893 -44.63 34.60 -23.89
C THR A 893 -44.11 35.89 -23.27
N LYS A 894 -42.87 36.25 -23.62
CA LYS A 894 -42.35 37.58 -23.37
C LYS A 894 -43.38 38.58 -23.93
N PRO A 895 -43.80 39.60 -23.17
CA PRO A 895 -44.61 40.66 -23.74
C PRO A 895 -43.73 41.43 -24.74
N GLY A 896 -44.03 41.30 -26.04
CA GLY A 896 -43.39 42.09 -27.10
C GLY A 896 -42.54 41.28 -28.07
N GLU A 897 -43.21 40.59 -29.01
CA GLU A 897 -42.85 40.59 -30.43
C GLU A 897 -44.05 41.15 -31.21
#